data_AF-A0A953BNF4-F1
#
_entry.id   AF-A0A953BNF4-F1
#
_cell.length_a   1.000
_cell.length_b   1.000
_cell.length_c   1.000
_cell.angle_alpha   90.00
_cell.angle_beta   90.00
_cell.angle_gamma   90.00
#
_symmetry.space_group_name_H-M   'P 1'
#
loop_
_entity.id
_entity.type
_entity.pdbx_description
1 polymer ?
#
loop_
_entity_poly.entity_id
_entity_poly.type
_entity_poly.pdbx_seq_one_letter_code
_entity_poly.pdbx_strand_id
1 'polypeptide(L)'
;MSRRKNLACARPLVSVLMSVLAAVGGFAITGRAEPRAGDAPASADVRRTGPISVDAGFLSAARAGDRVSIRLFDDVEFTLDVTGVSRRPTGVCWHGRIVGEPLGTATVTVENGIVSAGFWSRRGSYGIVPSAAPAAGFHVAEWRTPESTRRCLMAEGAPSICPTRPPVPGGRPTPPHAAGSRGPAGGSSLTPRSCDCPDDQALVDVLCVYTTLAKNAAGGLAPLQARVQNAVDAANGAYINSQVHTSGANRLQVRLVGYAEVSYNESSPDWLDHLIRVTEPADGFMDNVHALRDQFKADTVLLVVDDPRFTGGAAWWAIWDEGQAFSCCNWRGLGGGSLLLAHELGHNFGCAHDHENDAQAPVSYAWGHYFSEGPTTYRTIMSYPGTVDLQYFSNPSLTHPDTGQPLGVGAGDPRAAYNAFVHQQTRWVLANYRDAPGIIDCNGNGIDDAIDLATGSSSDANGDCRPDECDERRYADAQTPGPGEGRAWANAGADLRELLDLAYLKCSNIKEIWVADGIYTPARWPGDRFGSFRLTSGLAMHGGFQGKSRIGGGETSLAQRIAGSHASILSGEIDGPGRDDNSYSVVTAYAADEHSLVDRFTIQHGYSDWYGAGVYLEGSSTRFTDCLFQENRAGSGGALAAWWGGSPSLHRCALMDNTAVGGGGGGLSFNAGVHLTVEQSEFRGNHAWWGGALAAGDSSAEIRASVFSGNAADVYNGGAIDLYNTQAVIAGCLITKNHAVGDAGGIWSASGTTASIINCTLADNTTDEYTGGLVVFFAAADVVNSILWGHNGSYQDEQSRNLLYFAATGGVNYSRVAGWAGDLGGLANSGEDPYFADPSAGDYSLSYGSSCIDAGDSSALPAGLVVDAAGNPRRADDHSMPDTGPGDPPVVDLGALERVPCKADFDGSGFVDLDDYIAFVFAFEEGVDEADFDGTGFVDTDDFTAFVLAFEQGC
;
A
#
# COMPACT_ATOMS: atom_id res chain seq x y z
N MET A 1 0.97 32.02 -72.68
CA MET A 1 -0.21 32.91 -72.93
C MET A 1 -0.36 33.81 -71.72
N SER A 2 -0.37 35.15 -71.87
CA SER A 2 -1.57 36.01 -71.80
C SER A 2 -2.34 35.90 -70.48
N ARG A 3 -2.59 36.96 -69.69
CA ARG A 3 -2.31 38.42 -69.76
C ARG A 3 -2.41 38.96 -68.30
N ARG A 4 -1.56 39.91 -67.85
CA ARG A 4 -1.81 41.38 -67.80
C ARG A 4 -3.15 41.74 -67.11
N LYS A 5 -3.26 42.73 -66.21
CA LYS A 5 -2.53 44.01 -66.05
C LYS A 5 -2.93 44.63 -64.67
N ASN A 6 -2.02 45.20 -63.86
CA ASN A 6 -1.70 46.65 -63.73
C ASN A 6 -2.81 47.49 -63.02
N LEU A 7 -2.56 48.65 -62.37
CA LEU A 7 -1.41 49.57 -62.35
C LEU A 7 -1.32 50.38 -61.03
N ALA A 8 -0.13 50.97 -60.81
CA ALA A 8 0.33 52.10 -60.00
C ALA A 8 -0.64 53.30 -59.75
N CYS A 9 -0.33 54.36 -58.97
CA CYS A 9 0.94 55.01 -58.53
C CYS A 9 0.71 55.77 -57.18
N ALA A 10 1.60 56.52 -56.50
CA ALA A 10 2.94 57.13 -56.75
C ALA A 10 3.72 57.24 -55.40
N ARG A 11 5.07 57.34 -55.27
CA ARG A 11 6.10 58.35 -55.65
C ARG A 11 5.97 59.73 -54.93
N PRO A 12 7.08 60.46 -54.59
CA PRO A 12 8.52 60.05 -54.50
C PRO A 12 9.46 60.80 -53.46
N LEU A 13 10.73 60.33 -53.38
CA LEU A 13 12.01 61.09 -53.23
C LEU A 13 12.52 61.69 -51.86
N VAL A 14 13.77 61.28 -51.51
CA VAL A 14 14.93 62.08 -51.01
C VAL A 14 15.23 62.18 -49.49
N SER A 15 16.16 61.30 -49.07
CA SER A 15 17.46 61.63 -48.41
C SER A 15 17.60 61.77 -46.88
N VAL A 16 18.85 61.48 -46.46
CA VAL A 16 19.59 61.91 -45.25
C VAL A 16 19.64 60.93 -44.04
N LEU A 17 20.91 60.61 -43.70
CA LEU A 17 21.48 60.15 -42.43
C LEU A 17 21.45 58.67 -41.96
N MET A 18 22.63 58.28 -41.48
CA MET A 18 22.87 57.25 -40.48
C MET A 18 21.92 57.36 -39.28
N SER A 19 21.26 56.26 -38.88
CA SER A 19 21.02 55.84 -37.49
C SER A 19 20.00 54.70 -37.38
N VAL A 20 20.40 53.46 -37.71
CA VAL A 20 19.64 52.24 -37.35
C VAL A 20 20.62 51.14 -36.93
N LEU A 21 21.26 51.31 -35.76
CA LEU A 21 22.08 50.29 -35.09
C LEU A 21 22.38 50.70 -33.62
N ALA A 22 21.33 51.06 -32.87
CA ALA A 22 21.40 51.40 -31.45
C ALA A 22 20.03 51.27 -30.78
N ALA A 23 19.57 50.04 -30.56
CA ALA A 23 18.33 49.75 -29.80
C ALA A 23 18.37 48.36 -29.12
N VAL A 24 19.55 47.96 -28.62
CA VAL A 24 19.73 46.81 -27.71
C VAL A 24 20.76 47.24 -26.68
N GLY A 25 20.41 47.20 -25.38
CA GLY A 25 21.30 47.67 -24.30
C GLY A 25 20.61 48.47 -23.19
N GLY A 26 19.42 48.05 -22.74
CA GLY A 26 18.87 48.49 -21.46
C GLY A 26 19.44 47.63 -20.35
N PHE A 27 20.36 48.17 -19.54
CA PHE A 27 20.86 47.51 -18.34
C PHE A 27 19.80 47.60 -17.22
N ALA A 28 19.37 46.46 -16.69
CA ALA A 28 18.40 46.40 -15.58
C ALA A 28 18.99 46.85 -14.23
N ILE A 29 20.32 46.74 -14.11
CA ILE A 29 21.08 46.81 -12.87
C ILE A 29 22.46 47.41 -13.20
N THR A 30 22.88 48.43 -12.46
CA THR A 30 24.21 49.05 -12.64
C THR A 30 25.00 49.06 -11.33
N GLY A 31 26.04 48.24 -11.25
CA GLY A 31 27.05 48.32 -10.19
C GLY A 31 27.92 49.56 -10.33
N ARG A 32 28.24 50.18 -9.20
CA ARG A 32 29.38 51.10 -9.02
C ARG A 32 30.04 50.77 -7.70
N ALA A 33 31.10 49.96 -7.74
CA ALA A 33 31.93 49.72 -6.57
C ALA A 33 32.92 50.88 -6.39
N GLU A 34 32.79 51.64 -5.30
CA GLU A 34 33.97 52.29 -4.70
C GLU A 34 34.48 51.40 -3.56
N PRO A 35 35.77 51.04 -3.53
CA PRO A 35 36.30 50.18 -2.48
C PRO A 35 36.47 50.97 -1.17
N ARG A 36 35.59 50.71 -0.20
CA ARG A 36 35.88 51.01 1.21
C ARG A 36 36.39 49.75 1.89
N ALA A 37 37.67 49.74 2.26
CA ALA A 37 38.22 48.75 3.15
C ALA A 37 37.58 48.92 4.54
N GLY A 38 36.81 47.94 5.01
CA GLY A 38 36.20 47.99 6.34
C GLY A 38 35.15 46.91 6.61
N ASP A 39 34.32 46.58 5.62
CA ASP A 39 33.18 45.69 5.85
C ASP A 39 33.58 44.21 5.79
N ALA A 40 33.51 43.54 6.94
CA ALA A 40 33.66 42.08 7.05
C ALA A 40 32.50 41.36 6.33
N PRO A 41 32.71 40.16 5.77
CA PRO A 41 31.64 39.41 5.12
C PRO A 41 30.49 39.12 6.08
N ALA A 42 29.24 39.31 5.61
CA ALA A 42 28.03 39.28 6.43
C ALA A 42 27.62 37.88 6.94
N SER A 43 28.36 36.84 6.57
CA SER A 43 28.32 35.49 7.13
C SER A 43 29.61 34.75 6.73
N ALA A 44 29.88 33.58 7.32
CA ALA A 44 31.05 32.76 6.96
C ALA A 44 31.00 32.20 5.52
N ASP A 45 29.83 32.27 4.87
CA ASP A 45 29.48 31.53 3.66
C ASP A 45 29.43 32.38 2.38
N VAL A 46 29.41 33.72 2.52
CA VAL A 46 29.46 34.64 1.38
C VAL A 46 30.90 35.10 1.15
N ARG A 47 31.49 34.69 0.02
CA ARG A 47 32.89 34.95 -0.32
C ARG A 47 33.12 36.35 -0.87
N ARG A 48 32.09 36.96 -1.46
CA ARG A 48 32.12 38.32 -2.01
C ARG A 48 30.74 38.95 -1.86
N THR A 49 30.71 40.14 -1.27
CA THR A 49 29.55 41.03 -1.22
C THR A 49 29.84 42.30 -2.03
N GLY A 50 28.79 42.95 -2.52
CA GLY A 50 28.90 44.30 -3.11
C GLY A 50 27.55 45.01 -3.13
N PRO A 51 27.49 46.32 -2.81
CA PRO A 51 26.25 47.08 -2.90
C PRO A 51 25.81 47.21 -4.37
N ILE A 52 24.52 47.05 -4.61
CA ILE A 52 23.96 47.04 -5.97
C ILE A 52 22.65 47.83 -6.05
N SER A 53 22.47 48.56 -7.15
CA SER A 53 21.26 49.34 -7.44
C SER A 53 20.40 48.58 -8.43
N VAL A 54 19.15 48.32 -8.06
CA VAL A 54 18.25 47.40 -8.76
C VAL A 54 16.96 48.12 -9.13
N ASP A 55 16.59 48.10 -10.41
CA ASP A 55 15.30 48.62 -10.87
C ASP A 55 14.21 47.54 -10.73
N ALA A 56 13.52 47.57 -9.58
CA ALA A 56 12.40 46.68 -9.30
C ALA A 56 11.24 46.85 -10.31
N GLY A 57 11.05 48.04 -10.89
CA GLY A 57 10.02 48.32 -11.88
C GLY A 57 10.33 47.66 -13.22
N PHE A 58 11.58 47.77 -13.68
CA PHE A 58 12.07 47.07 -14.86
C PHE A 58 11.92 45.55 -14.70
N LEU A 59 12.42 44.98 -13.59
CA LEU A 59 12.34 43.54 -13.34
C LEU A 59 10.90 43.04 -13.20
N SER A 60 9.97 43.88 -12.75
CA SER A 60 8.54 43.56 -12.67
C SER A 60 7.80 43.59 -14.02
N ALA A 61 8.36 44.31 -15.00
CA ALA A 61 7.78 44.45 -16.34
C ALA A 61 8.10 43.28 -17.29
N ALA A 62 9.05 42.41 -16.91
CA ALA A 62 9.52 41.27 -17.70
C ALA A 62 8.40 40.31 -18.12
N ARG A 63 8.62 39.69 -19.28
CA ARG A 63 7.72 38.75 -19.98
C ARG A 63 8.50 37.52 -20.44
N ALA A 64 7.81 36.40 -20.60
CA ALA A 64 8.41 35.23 -21.23
C ALA A 64 8.85 35.55 -22.66
N GLY A 65 10.07 35.14 -23.03
CA GLY A 65 10.73 35.51 -24.29
C GLY A 65 11.55 36.81 -24.25
N ASP A 66 11.51 37.60 -23.16
CA ASP A 66 12.41 38.73 -23.00
C ASP A 66 13.85 38.25 -22.76
N ARG A 67 14.83 39.04 -23.24
CA ARG A 67 16.26 38.86 -22.93
C ARG A 67 16.75 39.96 -22.01
N VAL A 68 17.23 39.60 -20.83
CA VAL A 68 17.59 40.52 -19.74
C VAL A 68 19.06 40.35 -19.35
N SER A 69 19.82 41.44 -19.29
CA SER A 69 21.21 41.43 -18.81
C SER A 69 21.31 42.03 -17.40
N ILE A 70 21.86 41.25 -16.47
CA ILE A 70 22.05 41.59 -15.06
C ILE A 70 23.54 41.55 -14.74
N ARG A 71 24.10 42.70 -14.34
CA ARG A 71 25.48 42.82 -13.86
C ARG A 71 25.50 42.84 -12.34
N LEU A 72 26.03 41.78 -11.73
CA LEU A 72 26.14 41.62 -10.26
C LEU A 72 27.42 42.27 -9.72
N PHE A 73 28.52 42.16 -10.46
CA PHE A 73 29.82 42.75 -10.15
C PHE A 73 30.46 43.30 -11.43
N ASP A 74 31.51 44.12 -11.31
CA ASP A 74 32.19 44.71 -12.48
C ASP A 74 32.74 43.66 -13.48
N ASP A 75 33.01 42.45 -12.98
CA ASP A 75 33.51 41.26 -13.68
C ASP A 75 32.46 40.14 -13.82
N VAL A 76 31.24 40.31 -13.29
CA VAL A 76 30.19 39.28 -13.32
C VAL A 76 28.90 39.86 -13.88
N GLU A 77 28.63 39.51 -15.14
CA GLU A 77 27.38 39.78 -15.84
C GLU A 77 26.76 38.47 -16.36
N PHE A 78 25.45 38.37 -16.24
CA PHE A 78 24.63 37.29 -16.78
C PHE A 78 23.65 37.87 -17.79
N THR A 79 23.53 37.22 -18.94
CA THR A 79 22.42 37.47 -19.88
C THR A 79 21.47 36.29 -19.79
N LEU A 80 20.19 36.58 -19.64
CA LEU A 80 19.14 35.61 -19.34
C LEU A 80 18.07 35.64 -20.44
N ASP A 81 17.66 34.48 -20.90
CA ASP A 81 16.40 34.31 -21.64
C ASP A 81 15.29 33.96 -20.64
N VAL A 82 14.28 34.81 -20.53
CA VAL A 82 13.17 34.62 -19.57
C VAL A 82 12.24 33.53 -20.09
N THR A 83 12.14 32.41 -19.37
CA THR A 83 11.37 31.23 -19.78
C THR A 83 9.94 31.20 -19.24
N GLY A 84 9.67 31.83 -18.11
CA GLY A 84 8.34 31.86 -17.49
C GLY A 84 8.18 32.99 -16.50
N VAL A 85 6.95 33.49 -16.32
CA VAL A 85 6.62 34.61 -15.42
C VAL A 85 5.34 34.27 -14.65
N SER A 86 5.40 34.38 -13.32
CA SER A 86 4.28 34.19 -12.40
C SER A 86 3.98 35.48 -11.66
N ARG A 87 2.73 35.93 -11.61
CA ARG A 87 2.32 37.19 -10.97
C ARG A 87 1.41 36.92 -9.77
N ARG A 88 1.63 37.64 -8.68
CA ARG A 88 0.90 37.58 -7.41
C ARG A 88 0.35 38.97 -7.06
N PRO A 89 -0.65 39.12 -6.17
CA PRO A 89 -1.11 40.43 -5.71
C PRO A 89 0.00 41.28 -5.06
N THR A 90 0.98 40.62 -4.44
CA THR A 90 2.11 41.19 -3.71
C THR A 90 3.39 41.33 -4.54
N GLY A 91 3.47 40.74 -5.74
CA GLY A 91 4.74 40.62 -6.43
C GLY A 91 4.73 39.89 -7.78
N VAL A 92 5.92 39.62 -8.30
CA VAL A 92 6.16 38.87 -9.54
C VAL A 92 7.44 38.08 -9.45
N CYS A 93 7.37 36.83 -9.88
CA CYS A 93 8.48 35.92 -10.07
C CYS A 93 8.70 35.68 -11.55
N TRP A 94 9.95 35.51 -11.98
CA TRP A 94 10.26 34.91 -13.27
C TRP A 94 11.51 34.04 -13.24
N HIS A 95 11.48 33.01 -14.08
CA HIS A 95 12.55 32.04 -14.26
C HIS A 95 13.24 32.30 -15.60
N GLY A 96 14.57 32.14 -15.64
CA GLY A 96 15.35 32.35 -16.86
C GLY A 96 16.52 31.38 -17.01
N ARG A 97 16.99 31.23 -18.25
CA ARG A 97 18.16 30.44 -18.63
C ARG A 97 19.36 31.34 -18.87
N ILE A 98 20.52 30.96 -18.35
CA ILE A 98 21.77 31.70 -18.57
C ILE A 98 22.27 31.42 -20.00
N VAL A 99 22.34 32.48 -20.82
CA VAL A 99 22.76 32.37 -22.21
C VAL A 99 24.22 31.91 -22.29
N GLY A 100 24.44 30.74 -22.89
CA GLY A 100 25.77 30.15 -23.07
C GLY A 100 26.29 29.31 -21.88
N GLU A 101 25.45 29.01 -20.88
CA GLU A 101 25.76 28.05 -19.82
C GLU A 101 24.67 26.95 -19.78
N PRO A 102 24.96 25.70 -20.20
CA PRO A 102 24.01 24.59 -20.11
C PRO A 102 23.56 24.36 -18.67
N LEU A 103 22.27 24.03 -18.49
CA LEU A 103 21.59 23.93 -17.19
C LEU A 103 21.65 25.20 -16.31
N GLY A 104 22.33 26.27 -16.73
CA GLY A 104 22.43 27.51 -15.97
C GLY A 104 21.09 28.22 -15.87
N THR A 105 20.69 28.56 -14.65
CA THR A 105 19.36 29.10 -14.34
C THR A 105 19.41 30.34 -13.47
N ALA A 106 18.33 31.11 -13.51
CA ALA A 106 18.06 32.19 -12.58
C ALA A 106 16.59 32.20 -12.16
N THR A 107 16.35 32.58 -10.90
CA THR A 107 15.01 32.88 -10.37
C THR A 107 15.04 34.29 -9.80
N VAL A 108 14.22 35.19 -10.35
CA VAL A 108 14.12 36.58 -9.91
C VAL A 108 12.73 36.83 -9.33
N THR A 109 12.70 37.30 -8.09
CA THR A 109 11.49 37.61 -7.34
C THR A 109 11.46 39.10 -7.01
N VAL A 110 10.34 39.77 -7.27
CA VAL A 110 10.06 41.12 -6.77
C VAL A 110 8.82 41.04 -5.90
N GLU A 111 8.97 41.23 -4.60
CA GLU A 111 7.91 41.03 -3.60
C GLU A 111 7.79 42.29 -2.75
N ASN A 112 6.59 42.89 -2.69
CA ASN A 112 6.34 44.19 -2.05
C ASN A 112 7.31 45.31 -2.51
N GLY A 113 7.74 45.25 -3.78
CA GLY A 113 8.72 46.17 -4.38
C GLY A 113 10.19 45.88 -4.03
N ILE A 114 10.46 44.85 -3.22
CA ILE A 114 11.81 44.42 -2.84
C ILE A 114 12.23 43.25 -3.73
N VAL A 115 13.37 43.40 -4.40
CA VAL A 115 13.96 42.34 -5.23
C VAL A 115 14.75 41.35 -4.38
N SER A 116 14.60 40.05 -4.66
CA SER A 116 15.60 39.03 -4.33
C SER A 116 15.72 38.04 -5.49
N ALA A 117 16.93 37.55 -5.77
CA ALA A 117 17.18 36.68 -6.90
C ALA A 117 18.30 35.68 -6.63
N GLY A 118 18.24 34.53 -7.28
CA GLY A 118 19.31 33.53 -7.33
C GLY A 118 19.74 33.23 -8.77
N PHE A 119 21.02 32.94 -8.96
CA PHE A 119 21.63 32.57 -10.25
C PHE A 119 22.56 31.37 -10.02
N TRP A 120 22.29 30.25 -10.69
CA TRP A 120 23.06 29.02 -10.59
C TRP A 120 23.84 28.83 -11.89
N SER A 121 25.16 28.97 -11.78
CA SER A 121 26.10 29.03 -12.89
C SER A 121 27.22 28.02 -12.68
N ARG A 122 27.88 27.57 -13.76
CA ARG A 122 29.12 26.79 -13.67
C ARG A 122 30.27 27.52 -12.95
N ARG A 123 30.12 28.84 -12.74
CA ARG A 123 31.04 29.70 -11.97
C ARG A 123 30.72 29.75 -10.46
N GLY A 124 29.67 29.06 -10.03
CA GLY A 124 29.14 29.06 -8.67
C GLY A 124 27.78 29.73 -8.55
N SER A 125 27.30 29.84 -7.31
CA SER A 125 25.97 30.33 -6.99
C SER A 125 26.03 31.80 -6.58
N TYR A 126 25.18 32.63 -7.18
CA TYR A 126 25.13 34.08 -6.94
C TYR A 126 23.73 34.53 -6.52
N GLY A 127 23.65 35.65 -5.80
CA GLY A 127 22.40 36.18 -5.29
C GLY A 127 22.27 37.69 -5.38
N ILE A 128 21.03 38.16 -5.44
CA ILE A 128 20.64 39.52 -5.06
C ILE A 128 19.76 39.40 -3.82
N VAL A 129 20.10 40.12 -2.76
CA VAL A 129 19.37 40.10 -1.49
C VAL A 129 19.12 41.53 -0.98
N PRO A 130 18.03 41.76 -0.22
CA PRO A 130 17.83 43.06 0.44
C PRO A 130 18.93 43.30 1.50
N SER A 131 19.39 44.56 1.62
CA SER A 131 20.33 44.95 2.67
C SER A 131 19.60 45.25 3.99
N ALA A 132 20.18 44.81 5.10
CA ALA A 132 19.72 45.17 6.45
C ALA A 132 20.23 46.56 6.94
N ALA A 133 20.99 47.29 6.11
CA ALA A 133 21.62 48.55 6.51
C ALA A 133 20.65 49.76 6.53
N PRO A 134 20.85 50.79 7.39
CA PRO A 134 19.88 51.88 7.60
C PRO A 134 19.62 52.82 6.41
N ALA A 135 20.38 52.71 5.32
CA ALA A 135 20.15 53.45 4.09
C ALA A 135 19.12 52.69 3.21
N ALA A 136 17.84 52.87 3.53
CA ALA A 136 16.73 52.23 2.83
C ALA A 136 16.83 52.40 1.31
N GLY A 137 16.86 51.27 0.57
CA GLY A 137 16.82 51.26 -0.90
C GLY A 137 17.97 50.58 -1.64
N PHE A 138 18.92 49.93 -0.95
CA PHE A 138 20.02 49.20 -1.60
C PHE A 138 19.96 47.69 -1.38
N HIS A 139 20.31 46.95 -2.43
CA HIS A 139 20.50 45.51 -2.41
C HIS A 139 21.98 45.17 -2.24
N VAL A 140 22.26 43.90 -1.95
CA VAL A 140 23.62 43.34 -1.97
C VAL A 140 23.68 42.22 -2.99
N ALA A 141 24.71 42.22 -3.84
CA ALA A 141 25.10 41.06 -4.63
C ALA A 141 25.96 40.13 -3.76
N GLU A 142 25.57 38.87 -3.64
CA GLU A 142 26.30 37.82 -2.92
C GLU A 142 26.91 36.82 -3.92
N TRP A 143 28.12 36.33 -3.66
CA TRP A 143 28.67 35.14 -4.29
C TRP A 143 29.00 34.08 -3.24
N ARG A 144 28.52 32.86 -3.47
CA ARG A 144 28.70 31.70 -2.61
C ARG A 144 29.58 30.68 -3.32
N THR A 145 30.56 30.15 -2.61
CA THR A 145 31.34 29.01 -3.10
C THR A 145 30.56 27.72 -2.93
N PRO A 146 30.81 26.69 -3.75
CA PRO A 146 30.21 25.36 -3.55
C PRO A 146 30.50 24.78 -2.17
N GLU A 147 31.71 25.03 -1.63
CA GLU A 147 32.13 24.64 -0.27
C GLU A 147 31.43 25.40 0.86
N SER A 148 30.76 26.53 0.56
CA SER A 148 29.89 27.22 1.52
C SER A 148 28.43 26.81 1.34
N THR A 149 27.94 26.56 0.11
CA THR A 149 26.65 25.86 -0.08
C THR A 149 26.68 24.48 0.60
N ARG A 150 27.78 23.72 0.48
CA ARG A 150 27.99 22.44 1.16
C ARG A 150 28.08 22.56 2.70
N ARG A 151 28.43 23.72 3.26
CA ARG A 151 28.45 23.93 4.72
C ARG A 151 27.11 24.39 5.30
N CYS A 152 26.26 25.02 4.48
CA CYS A 152 24.85 25.14 4.82
C CYS A 152 24.26 23.72 4.93
N LEU A 153 24.51 22.88 3.92
CA LEU A 153 23.96 21.52 3.85
C LEU A 153 24.57 20.53 4.88
N MET A 154 25.88 20.59 5.18
CA MET A 154 26.47 19.70 6.20
C MET A 154 26.27 20.14 7.66
N ALA A 155 25.42 21.16 7.88
CA ALA A 155 24.90 21.52 9.20
C ALA A 155 23.42 21.13 9.31
N GLU A 156 23.08 20.00 8.70
CA GLU A 156 21.77 19.35 8.72
C GLU A 156 21.87 18.07 9.57
N GLY A 157 20.78 17.76 10.25
CA GLY A 157 20.68 16.66 11.19
C GLY A 157 19.28 16.11 11.10
N ALA A 158 18.99 15.39 10.01
CA ALA A 158 17.82 14.52 9.99
C ALA A 158 17.92 13.62 11.23
N PRO A 159 16.96 13.67 12.18
CA PRO A 159 16.91 12.69 13.24
C PRO A 159 16.69 11.35 12.56
N SER A 160 17.68 10.46 12.63
CA SER A 160 17.60 9.07 12.17
C SER A 160 16.72 8.25 13.13
N ILE A 161 15.48 8.72 13.28
CA ILE A 161 14.43 8.20 14.14
C ILE A 161 13.13 8.33 13.34
N CYS A 162 12.93 7.37 12.43
CA CYS A 162 11.57 6.97 12.11
C CYS A 162 10.93 6.49 13.45
N PRO A 163 9.74 6.96 13.85
CA PRO A 163 9.03 6.45 15.01
C PRO A 163 8.43 5.05 14.75
N THR A 164 9.16 4.16 14.08
CA THR A 164 8.83 2.74 13.87
C THR A 164 9.36 1.87 15.00
N ARG A 165 9.17 2.32 16.25
CA ARG A 165 9.28 1.47 17.45
C ARG A 165 8.66 2.13 18.69
N PRO A 166 7.47 1.70 19.18
CA PRO A 166 7.26 1.74 20.63
C PRO A 166 8.39 0.90 21.26
N PRO A 167 9.07 1.37 22.32
CA PRO A 167 10.31 0.78 22.77
C PRO A 167 10.12 -0.69 23.15
N VAL A 168 10.69 -1.60 22.38
CA VAL A 168 10.88 -2.99 22.81
C VAL A 168 11.86 -2.94 23.98
N PRO A 169 11.46 -3.32 25.20
CA PRO A 169 12.39 -3.45 26.30
C PRO A 169 13.33 -4.60 25.96
N GLY A 170 14.60 -4.28 25.66
CA GLY A 170 15.68 -5.24 25.54
C GLY A 170 15.97 -5.86 26.92
N GLY A 171 15.10 -6.74 27.38
CA GLY A 171 15.09 -7.28 28.73
C GLY A 171 14.12 -8.45 28.81
N ARG A 172 14.67 -9.66 28.69
CA ARG A 172 13.99 -10.95 28.87
C ARG A 172 13.22 -11.00 30.20
N PRO A 173 11.96 -11.49 30.21
CA PRO A 173 11.49 -12.24 31.36
C PRO A 173 10.82 -13.56 30.97
N THR A 174 11.14 -14.60 31.73
CA THR A 174 10.31 -15.80 31.88
C THR A 174 9.02 -15.48 32.66
N PRO A 175 7.92 -16.24 32.49
CA PRO A 175 6.68 -16.09 33.28
C PRO A 175 6.93 -16.34 34.79
N PRO A 176 6.11 -15.84 35.76
CA PRO A 176 4.67 -16.16 35.83
C PRO A 176 3.68 -15.21 36.59
N HIS A 177 2.40 -15.59 36.54
CA HIS A 177 1.31 -15.44 37.55
C HIS A 177 0.69 -14.06 37.96
N ALA A 178 -0.60 -13.94 37.60
CA ALA A 178 -1.78 -13.81 38.50
C ALA A 178 -2.27 -12.46 39.08
N ALA A 179 -3.55 -12.20 38.77
CA ALA A 179 -4.61 -11.60 39.60
C ALA A 179 -4.53 -10.12 40.08
N GLY A 180 -5.39 -9.27 39.52
CA GLY A 180 -5.75 -7.94 40.04
C GLY A 180 -7.05 -7.42 39.40
N SER A 181 -8.06 -7.10 40.21
CA SER A 181 -9.46 -6.96 39.76
C SER A 181 -9.94 -5.53 39.42
N ARG A 182 -10.74 -5.43 38.33
CA ARG A 182 -11.91 -4.54 38.10
C ARG A 182 -11.82 -3.02 38.33
N GLY A 183 -12.11 -2.26 37.26
CA GLY A 183 -12.62 -0.88 37.28
C GLY A 183 -12.95 -0.41 35.86
N PRO A 184 -14.20 -0.02 35.50
CA PRO A 184 -14.63 0.00 34.10
C PRO A 184 -14.58 1.36 33.37
N ALA A 185 -14.35 1.25 32.05
CA ALA A 185 -14.90 2.03 30.94
C ALA A 185 -15.31 3.51 31.15
N GLY A 186 -14.51 4.41 30.57
CA GLY A 186 -15.00 5.65 29.97
C GLY A 186 -14.92 5.53 28.45
N GLY A 187 -16.04 5.16 27.80
CA GLY A 187 -16.06 4.97 26.35
C GLY A 187 -16.16 6.28 25.58
N SER A 188 -15.12 6.61 24.81
CA SER A 188 -15.25 7.41 23.60
C SER A 188 -15.14 6.46 22.41
N SER A 189 -16.25 6.25 21.71
CA SER A 189 -16.26 5.57 20.41
C SER A 189 -15.28 6.29 19.48
N LEU A 190 -14.20 5.60 19.10
CA LEU A 190 -13.44 5.96 17.92
C LEU A 190 -14.28 5.52 16.72
N THR A 191 -15.05 6.45 16.17
CA THR A 191 -15.53 6.33 14.80
C THR A 191 -14.31 6.27 13.87
N PRO A 192 -14.27 5.39 12.85
CA PRO A 192 -13.23 5.43 11.84
C PRO A 192 -13.14 6.84 11.24
N ARG A 193 -11.93 7.40 11.12
CA ARG A 193 -11.73 8.63 10.34
C ARG A 193 -11.94 8.27 8.89
N SER A 194 -12.96 8.85 8.25
CA SER A 194 -13.16 8.73 6.81
C SER A 194 -11.94 9.30 6.07
N CYS A 195 -11.53 8.65 4.99
CA CYS A 195 -10.46 9.12 4.12
C CYS A 195 -10.95 10.18 3.13
N ASP A 196 -11.72 11.16 3.60
CA ASP A 196 -12.13 12.30 2.78
C ASP A 196 -10.90 13.20 2.58
N CYS A 197 -10.29 13.15 1.39
CA CYS A 197 -9.13 13.94 1.00
C CYS A 197 -9.62 15.16 0.18
N PRO A 198 -9.75 16.37 0.76
CA PRO A 198 -10.64 17.39 0.18
C PRO A 198 -9.93 18.46 -0.68
N ASP A 199 -8.66 18.28 -1.04
CA ASP A 199 -7.81 19.33 -1.64
C ASP A 199 -7.34 19.04 -3.08
N ASP A 200 -6.69 20.02 -3.71
CA ASP A 200 -6.32 20.06 -5.14
C ASP A 200 -5.18 19.10 -5.57
N GLN A 201 -4.68 18.29 -4.63
CA GLN A 201 -3.70 17.21 -4.81
C GLN A 201 -2.31 17.62 -5.36
N ALA A 202 -2.00 18.91 -5.53
CA ALA A 202 -0.76 19.35 -6.17
C ALA A 202 -0.18 20.68 -5.69
N LEU A 203 -0.97 21.55 -5.07
CA LEU A 203 -0.52 22.80 -4.49
C LEU A 203 -0.25 22.62 -2.99
N VAL A 204 1.03 22.66 -2.61
CA VAL A 204 1.40 22.56 -1.19
C VAL A 204 1.46 23.94 -0.56
N ASP A 205 0.57 24.17 0.41
CA ASP A 205 0.42 25.43 1.12
C ASP A 205 1.31 25.50 2.37
N VAL A 206 2.18 26.52 2.39
CA VAL A 206 3.21 26.70 3.41
C VAL A 206 2.89 27.90 4.28
N LEU A 207 2.78 27.68 5.59
CA LEU A 207 2.80 28.74 6.59
C LEU A 207 4.25 29.06 6.95
N CYS A 208 4.71 30.28 6.70
CA CYS A 208 6.00 30.74 7.22
C CYS A 208 5.82 31.31 8.64
N VAL A 209 6.43 30.65 9.63
CA VAL A 209 6.62 31.21 10.97
C VAL A 209 8.05 31.69 11.15
N TYR A 210 8.27 32.80 11.84
CA TYR A 210 9.61 33.39 11.97
C TYR A 210 9.82 34.01 13.34
N THR A 211 11.06 34.01 13.81
CA THR A 211 11.43 34.62 15.09
C THR A 211 11.63 36.13 14.98
N THR A 212 11.59 36.81 16.11
CA THR A 212 11.98 38.23 16.19
C THR A 212 13.44 38.45 15.79
N LEU A 213 14.34 37.48 16.03
CA LEU A 213 15.74 37.56 15.63
C LEU A 213 15.88 37.53 14.10
N ALA A 214 15.25 36.57 13.41
CA ALA A 214 15.23 36.50 11.95
C ALA A 214 14.68 37.77 11.29
N LYS A 215 13.54 38.28 11.78
CA LYS A 215 12.97 39.54 11.28
C LYS A 215 13.92 40.72 11.47
N ASN A 216 14.63 40.80 12.59
CA ASN A 216 15.57 41.89 12.86
C ASN A 216 16.83 41.78 12.00
N ALA A 217 17.37 40.57 11.82
CA ALA A 217 18.51 40.29 10.94
C ALA A 217 18.21 40.56 9.46
N ALA A 218 16.95 40.42 9.05
CA ALA A 218 16.48 40.81 7.72
C ALA A 218 16.40 42.33 7.52
N GLY A 219 16.42 43.14 8.58
CA GLY A 219 16.11 44.57 8.52
C GLY A 219 14.60 44.88 8.50
N GLY A 220 13.75 43.91 8.82
CA GLY A 220 12.30 44.05 8.90
C GLY A 220 11.52 42.97 8.15
N LEU A 221 10.18 43.02 8.26
CA LEU A 221 9.30 41.99 7.70
C LEU A 221 9.33 41.95 6.16
N ALA A 222 9.25 43.09 5.46
CA ALA A 222 9.21 43.08 4.00
C ALA A 222 10.50 42.50 3.35
N PRO A 223 11.72 42.83 3.81
CA PRO A 223 12.93 42.11 3.41
C PRO A 223 12.88 40.60 3.69
N LEU A 224 12.34 40.18 4.85
CA LEU A 224 12.19 38.77 5.20
C LEU A 224 11.27 38.06 4.20
N GLN A 225 10.08 38.61 3.96
CA GLN A 225 9.10 38.08 3.02
C GLN A 225 9.68 37.93 1.62
N ALA A 226 10.39 38.94 1.10
CA ALA A 226 10.98 38.89 -0.23
C ALA A 226 12.04 37.79 -0.41
N ARG A 227 12.85 37.53 0.62
CA ARG A 227 13.90 36.48 0.57
C ARG A 227 13.31 35.08 0.78
N VAL A 228 12.31 34.91 1.65
CA VAL A 228 11.56 33.65 1.83
C VAL A 228 10.78 33.31 0.56
N GLN A 229 10.07 34.28 -0.03
CA GLN A 229 9.35 34.09 -1.29
C GLN A 229 10.30 33.75 -2.44
N ASN A 230 11.51 34.33 -2.49
CA ASN A 230 12.53 33.91 -3.47
C ASN A 230 12.99 32.47 -3.28
N ALA A 231 13.06 31.97 -2.05
CA ALA A 231 13.37 30.57 -1.78
C ALA A 231 12.25 29.62 -2.28
N VAL A 232 10.98 29.98 -2.06
CA VAL A 232 9.82 29.22 -2.59
C VAL A 232 9.74 29.29 -4.11
N ASP A 233 9.97 30.47 -4.70
CA ASP A 233 10.06 30.67 -6.14
C ASP A 233 11.20 29.84 -6.77
N ALA A 234 12.31 29.65 -6.04
CA ALA A 234 13.45 28.83 -6.44
C ALA A 234 13.17 27.31 -6.33
N ALA A 235 12.45 26.86 -5.30
CA ALA A 235 11.96 25.48 -5.19
C ALA A 235 11.00 25.15 -6.35
N ASN A 236 10.04 26.04 -6.63
CA ASN A 236 9.16 25.94 -7.80
C ASN A 236 9.94 25.89 -9.13
N GLY A 237 11.04 26.64 -9.24
CA GLY A 237 11.96 26.56 -10.38
C GLY A 237 12.66 25.21 -10.48
N ALA A 238 13.02 24.58 -9.36
CA ALA A 238 13.64 23.27 -9.33
C ALA A 238 12.68 22.14 -9.76
N TYR A 239 11.42 22.16 -9.33
CA TYR A 239 10.40 21.20 -9.80
C TYR A 239 10.20 21.32 -11.32
N ILE A 240 10.14 22.55 -11.86
CA ILE A 240 10.07 22.80 -13.30
C ILE A 240 11.29 22.25 -14.04
N ASN A 241 12.50 22.55 -13.55
CA ASN A 241 13.75 22.11 -14.14
C ASN A 241 13.87 20.57 -14.18
N SER A 242 13.38 19.90 -13.12
CA SER A 242 13.50 18.46 -12.93
C SER A 242 12.36 17.64 -13.55
N GLN A 243 11.45 18.29 -14.29
CA GLN A 243 10.28 17.65 -14.91
C GLN A 243 9.33 16.98 -13.92
N VAL A 244 9.20 17.51 -12.70
CA VAL A 244 8.17 17.08 -11.73
C VAL A 244 6.83 17.67 -12.16
N HIS A 245 6.03 16.90 -12.92
CA HIS A 245 4.74 17.28 -13.53
C HIS A 245 4.71 18.75 -14.02
N THR A 246 5.38 19.06 -15.12
CA THR A 246 5.65 20.46 -15.53
C THR A 246 4.45 21.24 -16.09
N SER A 247 3.26 20.64 -16.16
CA SER A 247 2.06 21.17 -16.82
C SER A 247 0.75 20.59 -16.24
N GLY A 248 -0.35 21.34 -16.36
CA GLY A 248 -1.63 21.02 -15.69
C GLY A 248 -1.63 21.43 -14.21
N ALA A 249 -2.76 21.29 -13.52
CA ALA A 249 -2.85 21.52 -12.07
C ALA A 249 -2.19 20.40 -11.28
N ASN A 250 -1.97 19.21 -11.88
CA ASN A 250 -1.05 18.19 -11.36
C ASN A 250 0.40 18.67 -11.14
N ARG A 251 0.73 19.90 -11.56
CA ARG A 251 2.04 20.50 -11.33
C ARG A 251 2.27 20.76 -9.85
N LEU A 252 3.26 20.05 -9.29
CA LEU A 252 3.79 20.35 -7.98
C LEU A 252 4.21 21.82 -7.93
N GLN A 253 3.49 22.58 -7.12
CA GLN A 253 3.78 23.96 -6.82
C GLN A 253 3.66 24.18 -5.31
N VAL A 254 4.55 25.00 -4.77
CA VAL A 254 4.57 25.38 -3.36
C VAL A 254 4.17 26.86 -3.26
N ARG A 255 3.24 27.19 -2.37
CA ARG A 255 2.69 28.55 -2.17
C ARG A 255 2.83 28.95 -0.70
N LEU A 256 3.10 30.24 -0.44
CA LEU A 256 3.04 30.79 0.92
C LEU A 256 1.63 31.32 1.18
N VAL A 257 0.94 30.76 2.18
CA VAL A 257 -0.41 31.18 2.59
C VAL A 257 -0.43 32.16 3.76
N GLY A 258 0.63 32.17 4.57
CA GLY A 258 0.67 32.98 5.78
C GLY A 258 2.09 33.32 6.23
N TYR A 259 2.16 34.38 7.03
CA TYR A 259 3.35 34.81 7.75
C TYR A 259 2.95 35.11 9.21
N ALA A 260 3.61 34.48 10.17
CA ALA A 260 3.38 34.74 11.60
C ALA A 260 4.68 34.86 12.40
N GLU A 261 4.76 35.85 13.28
CA GLU A 261 5.88 35.99 14.21
C GLU A 261 5.66 35.12 15.45
N VAL A 262 6.63 34.27 15.78
CA VAL A 262 6.58 33.40 16.96
C VAL A 262 7.47 33.93 18.08
N SER A 263 6.98 33.86 19.32
CA SER A 263 7.71 34.25 20.52
C SER A 263 8.68 33.14 20.94
N TYR A 264 9.76 32.99 20.19
CA TYR A 264 10.76 31.95 20.40
C TYR A 264 12.16 32.55 20.63
N ASN A 265 12.91 31.93 21.54
CA ASN A 265 14.29 32.29 21.86
C ASN A 265 15.23 31.20 21.34
N GLU A 266 16.06 31.55 20.35
CA GLU A 266 16.98 30.65 19.63
C GLU A 266 18.20 30.21 20.46
N SER A 267 18.13 30.28 21.79
CA SER A 267 19.26 29.98 22.68
C SER A 267 19.41 28.50 23.06
N SER A 268 18.75 27.57 22.35
CA SER A 268 18.88 26.14 22.68
C SER A 268 20.29 25.63 22.36
N PRO A 269 20.99 24.84 23.20
CA PRO A 269 22.38 24.45 22.95
C PRO A 269 22.54 23.59 21.68
N ASP A 270 21.57 22.72 21.40
CA ASP A 270 21.43 22.06 20.09
C ASP A 270 20.62 22.95 19.15
N TRP A 271 20.99 22.99 17.88
CA TRP A 271 20.31 23.78 16.85
C TRP A 271 19.15 22.98 16.23
N LEU A 272 19.19 21.64 16.29
CA LEU A 272 18.13 20.75 15.78
C LEU A 272 16.84 20.83 16.62
N ASP A 273 16.97 21.24 17.89
CA ASP A 273 15.86 21.60 18.78
C ASP A 273 14.88 22.62 18.17
N HIS A 274 15.32 23.45 17.23
CA HIS A 274 14.44 24.42 16.57
C HIS A 274 13.34 23.74 15.76
N LEU A 275 13.64 22.62 15.09
CA LEU A 275 12.66 21.81 14.37
C LEU A 275 11.74 21.08 15.35
N ILE A 276 12.30 20.43 16.37
CA ILE A 276 11.54 19.65 17.36
C ILE A 276 10.48 20.55 18.04
N ARG A 277 10.89 21.74 18.52
CA ARG A 277 10.01 22.67 19.25
C ARG A 277 8.96 23.40 18.40
N VAL A 278 9.02 23.31 17.07
CA VAL A 278 7.90 23.77 16.21
C VAL A 278 7.00 22.62 15.78
N THR A 279 7.44 21.38 16.02
CA THR A 279 6.73 20.14 15.70
C THR A 279 5.88 19.64 16.89
N GLU A 280 6.38 19.81 18.12
CA GLU A 280 5.70 19.35 19.34
C GLU A 280 4.54 20.28 19.76
N PRO A 281 3.30 19.80 19.84
CA PRO A 281 2.12 20.67 20.03
C PRO A 281 1.84 21.12 21.47
N ALA A 282 2.69 20.72 22.44
CA ALA A 282 2.46 20.94 23.86
C ALA A 282 3.74 20.92 24.70
N ASP A 283 4.89 21.34 24.15
CA ASP A 283 6.16 21.40 24.89
C ASP A 283 6.41 22.75 25.60
N GLY A 284 5.55 23.75 25.34
CA GLY A 284 5.63 25.09 25.91
C GLY A 284 6.40 26.09 25.04
N PHE A 285 6.87 25.68 23.86
CA PHE A 285 7.48 26.53 22.85
C PHE A 285 6.64 26.51 21.58
N MET A 286 6.21 27.69 21.12
CA MET A 286 5.53 27.83 19.82
C MET A 286 4.25 26.98 19.64
N ASP A 287 3.65 26.41 20.70
CA ASP A 287 2.43 25.56 20.66
C ASP A 287 1.28 26.17 19.81
N ASN A 288 1.20 27.51 19.76
CA ASN A 288 0.22 28.25 18.96
C ASN A 288 0.40 28.13 17.44
N VAL A 289 1.52 27.57 16.95
CA VAL A 289 1.80 27.36 15.52
C VAL A 289 0.85 26.33 14.91
N HIS A 290 0.44 25.30 15.66
CA HIS A 290 -0.52 24.31 15.17
C HIS A 290 -1.88 24.95 14.88
N ALA A 291 -2.38 25.80 15.79
CA ALA A 291 -3.61 26.56 15.57
C ALA A 291 -3.49 27.57 14.41
N LEU A 292 -2.30 28.14 14.18
CA LEU A 292 -2.04 28.98 13.02
C LEU A 292 -2.02 28.17 11.71
N ARG A 293 -1.42 26.98 11.72
CA ARG A 293 -1.40 26.05 10.57
C ARG A 293 -2.82 25.68 10.15
N ASP A 294 -3.67 25.35 11.13
CA ASP A 294 -5.10 25.07 10.91
C ASP A 294 -5.87 26.31 10.43
N GLN A 295 -5.58 27.50 10.98
CA GLN A 295 -6.21 28.77 10.58
C GLN A 295 -5.87 29.16 9.13
N PHE A 296 -4.60 28.99 8.73
CA PHE A 296 -4.11 29.37 7.40
C PHE A 296 -4.31 28.28 6.35
N LYS A 297 -4.85 27.10 6.71
CA LYS A 297 -4.98 25.93 5.84
C LYS A 297 -3.64 25.55 5.20
N ALA A 298 -2.62 25.44 6.04
CA ALA A 298 -1.27 25.14 5.60
C ALA A 298 -0.94 23.65 5.77
N ASP A 299 -0.60 23.01 4.66
CA ASP A 299 -0.10 21.65 4.60
C ASP A 299 1.20 21.46 5.36
N THR A 300 2.10 22.45 5.31
CA THR A 300 3.38 22.40 6.01
C THR A 300 3.78 23.76 6.59
N VAL A 301 4.66 23.73 7.59
CA VAL A 301 5.15 24.93 8.29
C VAL A 301 6.66 25.08 8.10
N LEU A 302 7.07 26.26 7.65
CA LEU A 302 8.47 26.68 7.60
C LEU A 302 8.78 27.61 8.78
N LEU A 303 9.60 27.16 9.72
CA LEU A 303 10.23 28.01 10.73
C LEU A 303 11.48 28.70 10.17
N VAL A 304 11.59 30.01 10.37
CA VAL A 304 12.78 30.80 10.02
C VAL A 304 13.45 31.37 11.26
N VAL A 305 14.70 30.98 11.50
CA VAL A 305 15.56 31.40 12.63
C VAL A 305 16.79 32.19 12.15
N ASP A 306 17.51 32.88 13.04
CA ASP A 306 18.80 33.55 12.75
C ASP A 306 19.92 33.13 13.71
N ASP A 307 19.98 31.84 14.04
CA ASP A 307 21.06 31.29 14.86
C ASP A 307 22.42 31.42 14.13
N PRO A 308 23.44 32.05 14.72
CA PRO A 308 24.77 32.18 14.09
C PRO A 308 25.61 30.89 14.12
N ARG A 309 25.15 29.80 14.75
CA ARG A 309 25.91 28.55 14.90
C ARG A 309 25.81 27.61 13.70
N PHE A 310 24.74 27.72 12.92
CA PHE A 310 24.53 26.97 11.68
C PHE A 310 23.99 27.89 10.58
N THR A 311 24.08 27.46 9.32
CA THR A 311 23.53 28.20 8.16
C THR A 311 22.68 27.34 7.22
N GLY A 312 22.42 26.08 7.62
CA GLY A 312 21.52 25.13 6.97
C GLY A 312 20.09 25.14 7.52
N GLY A 313 19.47 23.98 7.53
CA GLY A 313 18.13 23.74 8.06
C GLY A 313 17.98 22.34 8.66
N ALA A 314 16.73 21.94 8.85
CA ALA A 314 16.33 20.56 9.09
C ALA A 314 14.84 20.39 8.80
N ALA A 315 14.44 19.23 8.32
CA ALA A 315 13.05 18.85 8.07
C ALA A 315 12.84 17.36 8.33
N TRP A 316 11.61 16.97 8.61
CA TRP A 316 11.23 15.56 8.74
C TRP A 316 10.77 14.97 7.40
N TRP A 317 10.81 13.65 7.28
CA TRP A 317 10.08 12.92 6.24
C TRP A 317 8.57 12.92 6.54
N ALA A 318 7.88 13.97 6.08
CA ALA A 318 6.48 14.23 6.40
C ALA A 318 5.47 13.30 5.71
N ILE A 319 5.91 12.38 4.85
CA ILE A 319 5.03 11.53 4.02
C ILE A 319 4.25 10.47 4.81
N TRP A 320 4.67 10.15 6.03
CA TRP A 320 4.01 9.16 6.90
C TRP A 320 3.09 9.80 7.94
N ASP A 321 3.32 11.07 8.29
CA ASP A 321 2.54 11.77 9.30
C ASP A 321 2.47 13.30 9.08
N GLU A 322 1.24 13.84 9.03
CA GLU A 322 0.95 15.28 9.06
C GLU A 322 1.64 16.01 10.22
N GLY A 323 1.83 15.32 11.36
CA GLY A 323 2.50 15.83 12.54
C GLY A 323 3.96 16.16 12.29
N GLN A 324 4.56 15.57 11.26
CA GLN A 324 5.95 15.79 10.83
C GLN A 324 6.07 16.77 9.66
N ALA A 325 4.99 17.40 9.18
CA ALA A 325 5.05 18.37 8.07
C ALA A 325 5.59 19.75 8.49
N PHE A 326 6.84 19.76 8.95
CA PHE A 326 7.57 20.91 9.44
C PHE A 326 8.98 20.94 8.83
N SER A 327 9.47 22.15 8.57
CA SER A 327 10.84 22.48 8.16
C SER A 327 11.34 23.64 9.02
N CYS A 328 12.64 23.67 9.33
CA CYS A 328 13.33 24.80 9.92
C CYS A 328 14.47 25.23 9.00
N CYS A 329 14.59 26.52 8.67
CA CYS A 329 15.68 27.05 7.87
C CYS A 329 16.34 28.26 8.55
N ASN A 330 17.66 28.35 8.45
CA ASN A 330 18.37 29.55 8.86
C ASN A 330 18.21 30.68 7.84
N TRP A 331 17.86 31.88 8.31
CA TRP A 331 17.71 33.11 7.53
C TRP A 331 18.93 33.40 6.63
N ARG A 332 20.16 33.13 7.12
CA ARG A 332 21.42 33.34 6.39
C ARG A 332 21.59 32.38 5.20
N GLY A 333 20.92 31.24 5.26
CA GLY A 333 20.89 30.17 4.26
C GLY A 333 19.73 30.25 3.27
N LEU A 334 18.73 31.13 3.47
CA LEU A 334 17.57 31.24 2.58
C LEU A 334 17.80 32.17 1.39
N GLY A 335 17.14 31.88 0.25
CA GLY A 335 17.11 32.72 -0.96
C GLY A 335 18.50 33.08 -1.53
N GLY A 336 18.56 34.08 -2.42
CA GLY A 336 19.84 34.69 -2.80
C GLY A 336 20.86 33.73 -3.42
N GLY A 337 20.40 32.78 -4.24
CA GLY A 337 21.25 31.74 -4.84
C GLY A 337 21.44 30.48 -3.99
N SER A 338 20.88 30.43 -2.78
CA SER A 338 20.76 29.18 -2.02
C SER A 338 19.56 28.34 -2.47
N LEU A 339 19.67 27.03 -2.34
CA LEU A 339 18.61 26.05 -2.60
C LEU A 339 18.08 25.38 -1.33
N LEU A 340 18.47 25.87 -0.14
CA LEU A 340 18.15 25.28 1.16
C LEU A 340 16.67 24.92 1.33
N LEU A 341 15.73 25.84 1.07
CA LEU A 341 14.30 25.53 1.24
C LEU A 341 13.82 24.44 0.28
N ALA A 342 14.39 24.34 -0.93
CA ALA A 342 14.06 23.25 -1.85
C ALA A 342 14.57 21.90 -1.31
N HIS A 343 15.73 21.91 -0.64
CA HIS A 343 16.30 20.74 0.02
C HIS A 343 15.42 20.25 1.18
N GLU A 344 15.05 21.14 2.11
CA GLU A 344 14.19 20.81 3.26
C GLU A 344 12.79 20.34 2.84
N LEU A 345 12.19 20.99 1.84
CA LEU A 345 10.94 20.51 1.25
C LEU A 345 11.15 19.13 0.59
N GLY A 346 12.32 18.89 -0.03
CA GLY A 346 12.77 17.58 -0.48
C GLY A 346 12.59 16.50 0.58
N HIS A 347 13.09 16.75 1.80
CA HIS A 347 12.83 15.86 2.93
C HIS A 347 11.34 15.76 3.28
N ASN A 348 10.58 16.87 3.38
CA ASN A 348 9.14 16.75 3.66
C ASN A 348 8.43 15.84 2.62
N PHE A 349 8.81 15.85 1.34
CA PHE A 349 8.32 14.93 0.30
C PHE A 349 8.95 13.51 0.31
N GLY A 350 9.86 13.18 1.23
CA GLY A 350 10.44 11.85 1.38
C GLY A 350 11.76 11.61 0.63
N CYS A 351 12.46 12.67 0.20
CA CYS A 351 13.81 12.52 -0.36
C CYS A 351 14.87 12.32 0.73
N ALA A 352 15.84 11.47 0.45
CA ALA A 352 17.08 11.30 1.18
C ALA A 352 18.26 11.93 0.42
N HIS A 353 19.44 11.96 1.05
CA HIS A 353 20.68 12.44 0.44
C HIS A 353 21.19 11.51 -0.69
N ASP A 354 22.40 11.73 -1.19
CA ASP A 354 23.09 10.71 -1.99
C ASP A 354 23.58 9.52 -1.13
N HIS A 355 23.81 8.36 -1.79
CA HIS A 355 24.20 7.09 -1.18
C HIS A 355 25.51 7.14 -0.38
N GLU A 356 26.38 8.12 -0.63
CA GLU A 356 27.61 8.32 0.14
C GLU A 356 27.37 9.07 1.47
N ASN A 357 26.18 9.64 1.67
CA ASN A 357 25.89 10.57 2.76
C ASN A 357 24.70 10.19 3.66
N ASP A 358 23.72 9.43 3.17
CA ASP A 358 22.68 8.78 4.01
C ASP A 358 22.82 7.24 3.99
N ALA A 359 22.30 6.59 5.04
CA ALA A 359 22.28 5.13 5.15
C ALA A 359 20.91 4.50 4.84
N GLN A 360 19.84 5.30 4.75
CA GLN A 360 18.45 4.85 4.57
C GLN A 360 17.66 5.91 3.79
N ALA A 361 16.63 5.47 3.06
CA ALA A 361 15.67 6.32 2.39
C ALA A 361 14.27 5.65 2.42
N PRO A 362 13.16 6.41 2.31
CA PRO A 362 11.80 5.82 2.40
C PRO A 362 11.49 4.80 1.30
N VAL A 363 11.99 5.04 0.09
CA VAL A 363 11.83 4.18 -1.11
C VAL A 363 13.18 4.03 -1.83
N SER A 364 13.37 2.96 -2.61
CA SER A 364 14.70 2.53 -3.11
C SER A 364 15.43 3.59 -3.94
N TYR A 365 14.67 4.46 -4.61
CA TYR A 365 15.14 5.46 -5.56
C TYR A 365 15.21 6.89 -5.00
N ALA A 366 14.95 7.11 -3.72
CA ALA A 366 14.77 8.43 -3.13
C ALA A 366 16.06 9.25 -2.89
N TRP A 367 17.13 8.99 -3.65
CA TRP A 367 18.46 9.52 -3.39
C TRP A 367 18.86 10.70 -4.28
N GLY A 368 19.69 11.58 -3.72
CA GLY A 368 20.41 12.63 -4.44
C GLY A 368 21.43 12.08 -5.43
N HIS A 369 21.80 12.89 -6.42
CA HIS A 369 22.77 12.54 -7.46
C HIS A 369 23.82 13.62 -7.71
N TYR A 370 25.04 13.18 -8.04
CA TYR A 370 26.14 14.03 -8.52
C TYR A 370 26.99 13.29 -9.55
N PHE A 371 27.67 14.04 -10.44
CA PHE A 371 28.61 13.48 -11.41
C PHE A 371 29.78 14.44 -11.65
N SER A 372 30.93 13.91 -12.11
CA SER A 372 32.15 14.70 -12.36
C SER A 372 32.53 14.76 -13.83
N GLU A 373 32.92 15.96 -14.28
CA GLU A 373 33.53 16.26 -15.57
C GLU A 373 34.89 16.94 -15.32
N GLY A 374 35.98 16.18 -15.45
CA GLY A 374 37.33 16.68 -15.17
C GLY A 374 37.46 17.20 -13.72
N PRO A 375 37.80 18.48 -13.49
CA PRO A 375 37.90 19.07 -12.15
C PRO A 375 36.55 19.56 -11.58
N THR A 376 35.47 19.50 -12.35
CA THR A 376 34.15 20.02 -11.97
C THR A 376 33.22 18.88 -11.57
N THR A 377 32.53 19.00 -10.45
CA THR A 377 31.50 18.06 -10.02
C THR A 377 30.16 18.79 -9.95
N TYR A 378 29.19 18.36 -10.74
CA TYR A 378 27.83 18.89 -10.72
C TYR A 378 26.98 18.08 -9.74
N ARG A 379 26.15 18.75 -8.94
CA ARG A 379 25.29 18.09 -7.94
C ARG A 379 23.85 18.58 -8.00
N THR A 380 22.93 17.65 -7.78
CA THR A 380 21.49 17.91 -7.61
C THR A 380 21.19 18.34 -6.17
N ILE A 381 19.98 18.85 -5.93
CA ILE A 381 19.59 19.53 -4.68
C ILE A 381 19.84 18.68 -3.44
N MET A 382 19.49 17.38 -3.47
CA MET A 382 19.65 16.48 -2.34
C MET A 382 21.06 15.88 -2.19
N SER A 383 22.07 16.40 -2.91
CA SER A 383 23.42 15.81 -2.89
C SER A 383 24.46 16.72 -2.25
N TYR A 384 25.38 16.15 -1.47
CA TYR A 384 26.44 16.89 -0.79
C TYR A 384 27.74 17.01 -1.61
N PRO A 385 28.25 15.99 -2.35
CA PRO A 385 29.48 16.12 -3.14
C PRO A 385 29.30 17.00 -4.38
N GLY A 386 29.95 18.17 -4.45
CA GLY A 386 29.97 18.95 -5.69
C GLY A 386 30.74 20.27 -5.64
N THR A 387 31.00 20.80 -6.84
CA THR A 387 31.59 22.12 -7.12
C THR A 387 30.70 23.01 -7.99
N VAL A 388 29.53 22.55 -8.43
CA VAL A 388 28.49 23.35 -9.10
C VAL A 388 27.12 22.90 -8.59
N ASP A 389 26.34 23.82 -8.04
CA ASP A 389 24.97 23.58 -7.60
C ASP A 389 24.03 23.62 -8.82
N LEU A 390 23.27 22.55 -9.06
CA LEU A 390 22.19 22.53 -10.04
C LEU A 390 20.85 22.81 -9.34
N GLN A 391 20.04 23.72 -9.88
CA GLN A 391 18.64 23.91 -9.48
C GLN A 391 17.76 22.76 -10.01
N TYR A 392 18.12 21.53 -9.68
CA TYR A 392 17.56 20.27 -10.18
C TYR A 392 17.57 19.23 -9.05
N PHE A 393 16.45 18.54 -8.85
CA PHE A 393 16.37 17.25 -8.18
C PHE A 393 16.86 16.15 -9.14
N SER A 394 17.28 15.01 -8.61
CA SER A 394 17.80 13.91 -9.43
C SER A 394 16.73 13.31 -10.34
N ASN A 395 17.07 13.19 -11.62
CA ASN A 395 16.20 12.65 -12.68
C ASN A 395 17.04 12.01 -13.80
N PRO A 396 17.01 10.68 -13.98
CA PRO A 396 17.77 9.97 -15.03
C PRO A 396 17.27 10.25 -16.46
N SER A 397 16.04 10.73 -16.64
CA SER A 397 15.52 11.13 -17.96
C SER A 397 16.11 12.45 -18.48
N LEU A 398 16.85 13.18 -17.63
CA LEU A 398 17.55 14.40 -17.99
C LEU A 398 19.05 14.14 -18.11
N THR A 399 19.69 14.72 -19.13
CA THR A 399 21.15 14.64 -19.35
C THR A 399 21.78 16.03 -19.45
N HIS A 400 23.00 16.20 -18.93
CA HIS A 400 23.75 17.44 -19.06
C HIS A 400 24.18 17.65 -20.53
N PRO A 401 23.76 18.74 -21.21
CA PRO A 401 23.87 18.85 -22.66
C PRO A 401 25.29 18.72 -23.23
N ASP A 402 26.30 19.22 -22.53
CA ASP A 402 27.69 19.19 -23.03
C ASP A 402 28.42 17.85 -22.76
N THR A 403 27.98 17.06 -21.77
CA THR A 403 28.71 15.85 -21.31
C THR A 403 27.98 14.55 -21.61
N GLY A 404 26.66 14.61 -21.85
CA GLY A 404 25.80 13.44 -21.98
C GLY A 404 25.57 12.65 -20.68
N GLN A 405 26.14 13.08 -19.54
CA GLN A 405 25.92 12.41 -18.25
C GLN A 405 24.47 12.63 -17.80
N PRO A 406 23.79 11.60 -17.27
CA PRO A 406 22.45 11.75 -16.71
C PRO A 406 22.47 12.57 -15.42
N LEU A 407 21.34 13.17 -15.05
CA LEU A 407 21.14 13.93 -13.81
C LEU A 407 20.56 13.05 -12.68
N GLY A 408 20.60 11.73 -12.84
CA GLY A 408 20.07 10.76 -11.89
C GLY A 408 20.37 9.33 -12.33
N VAL A 409 19.93 8.36 -11.54
CA VAL A 409 20.02 6.92 -11.85
C VAL A 409 18.62 6.33 -11.72
N GLY A 410 18.22 5.47 -12.66
CA GLY A 410 16.90 4.82 -12.67
C GLY A 410 16.63 3.99 -11.41
N ALA A 411 15.37 3.89 -11.01
CA ALA A 411 14.99 2.93 -9.96
C ALA A 411 15.20 1.49 -10.45
N GLY A 412 15.37 0.57 -9.49
CA GLY A 412 15.81 -0.80 -9.76
C GLY A 412 17.32 -0.97 -9.89
N ASP A 413 18.10 0.13 -10.02
CA ASP A 413 19.55 0.10 -9.84
C ASP A 413 19.90 0.18 -8.34
N PRO A 414 20.86 -0.61 -7.81
CA PRO A 414 21.33 -0.48 -6.43
C PRO A 414 21.90 0.90 -6.05
N ARG A 415 22.20 1.75 -7.04
CA ARG A 415 22.60 3.16 -6.89
C ARG A 415 21.55 4.14 -7.44
N ALA A 416 20.28 3.72 -7.49
CA ALA A 416 19.15 4.55 -7.93
C ALA A 416 19.14 5.93 -7.25
N ALA A 417 18.84 6.97 -8.03
CA ALA A 417 18.85 8.36 -7.58
C ALA A 417 17.87 9.17 -8.43
N TYR A 418 16.62 9.25 -7.97
CA TYR A 418 15.47 9.77 -8.73
C TYR A 418 14.48 10.53 -7.82
N ASN A 419 14.96 11.55 -7.10
CA ASN A 419 14.14 12.43 -6.27
C ASN A 419 12.95 13.04 -7.03
N ALA A 420 13.10 13.32 -8.33
CA ALA A 420 12.00 13.81 -9.14
C ALA A 420 10.80 12.82 -9.16
N PHE A 421 11.06 11.51 -9.20
CA PHE A 421 10.02 10.48 -9.12
C PHE A 421 9.41 10.38 -7.72
N VAL A 422 10.19 10.59 -6.66
CA VAL A 422 9.65 10.72 -5.28
C VAL A 422 8.61 11.83 -5.21
N HIS A 423 8.96 13.05 -5.66
CA HIS A 423 8.01 14.16 -5.68
C HIS A 423 6.77 13.89 -6.55
N GLN A 424 6.91 13.14 -7.64
CA GLN A 424 5.78 12.70 -8.45
C GLN A 424 4.86 11.78 -7.62
N GLN A 425 5.41 10.83 -6.83
CA GLN A 425 4.63 9.89 -6.01
C GLN A 425 4.14 10.41 -4.64
N THR A 426 4.66 11.55 -4.13
CA THR A 426 4.33 12.02 -2.77
C THR A 426 3.71 13.41 -2.72
N ARG A 427 3.58 14.13 -3.85
CA ARG A 427 3.02 15.51 -3.88
C ARG A 427 1.66 15.64 -3.18
N TRP A 428 0.77 14.68 -3.46
CA TRP A 428 -0.61 14.68 -2.98
C TRP A 428 -0.71 14.33 -1.49
N VAL A 429 0.30 13.68 -0.90
CA VAL A 429 0.31 13.39 0.53
C VAL A 429 0.41 14.68 1.33
N LEU A 430 1.33 15.56 0.93
CA LEU A 430 1.50 16.85 1.60
C LEU A 430 0.35 17.78 1.25
N ALA A 431 -0.05 17.88 -0.03
CA ALA A 431 -1.12 18.78 -0.48
C ALA A 431 -2.52 18.43 0.06
N ASN A 432 -2.71 17.28 0.70
CA ASN A 432 -3.98 16.89 1.34
C ASN A 432 -3.91 16.96 2.87
N TYR A 433 -3.02 17.78 3.44
CA TYR A 433 -2.94 17.91 4.90
C TYR A 433 -3.91 18.94 5.48
N ARG A 434 -4.38 19.97 4.75
CA ARG A 434 -5.42 20.90 5.27
C ARG A 434 -6.38 21.49 4.22
N ASP A 435 -7.60 20.94 4.16
CA ASP A 435 -8.69 21.30 3.24
C ASP A 435 -8.77 22.80 2.86
N ALA A 436 -8.42 23.09 1.61
CA ALA A 436 -8.80 24.26 0.84
C ALA A 436 -10.01 23.95 -0.08
N PRO A 437 -10.83 24.96 -0.45
CA PRO A 437 -11.99 24.74 -1.31
C PRO A 437 -11.62 24.62 -2.81
N GLY A 438 -11.69 23.41 -3.36
CA GLY A 438 -11.39 23.08 -4.77
C GLY A 438 -12.51 22.34 -5.53
N ILE A 439 -12.31 22.18 -6.85
CA ILE A 439 -13.12 21.35 -7.77
C ILE A 439 -12.41 19.99 -7.90
N ILE A 440 -13.15 18.89 -8.11
CA ILE A 440 -12.55 17.61 -8.50
C ILE A 440 -12.16 17.71 -9.98
N ASP A 441 -10.86 17.82 -10.22
CA ASP A 441 -10.21 18.10 -11.50
C ASP A 441 -8.89 17.31 -11.54
N CYS A 442 -8.99 15.99 -11.75
CA CYS A 442 -7.87 15.06 -11.65
C CYS A 442 -6.79 15.28 -12.71
N ASN A 443 -7.14 15.81 -13.89
CA ASN A 443 -6.15 16.17 -14.92
C ASN A 443 -5.55 17.56 -14.69
N GLY A 444 -6.30 18.46 -14.03
CA GLY A 444 -5.86 19.77 -13.60
C GLY A 444 -6.00 20.87 -14.66
N ASN A 445 -7.07 20.90 -15.45
CA ASN A 445 -7.24 21.90 -16.50
C ASN A 445 -8.22 23.04 -16.13
N GLY A 446 -8.82 22.98 -14.94
CA GLY A 446 -9.82 23.91 -14.43
C GLY A 446 -11.25 23.58 -14.88
N ILE A 447 -11.49 22.37 -15.37
CA ILE A 447 -12.78 21.84 -15.82
C ILE A 447 -13.11 20.61 -14.94
N ASP A 448 -14.40 20.34 -14.78
CA ASP A 448 -14.90 19.15 -14.09
C ASP A 448 -14.62 17.87 -14.92
N ASP A 449 -14.09 16.84 -14.27
CA ASP A 449 -13.66 15.59 -14.93
C ASP A 449 -14.75 14.93 -15.80
N ALA A 450 -16.04 15.08 -15.46
CA ALA A 450 -17.14 14.54 -16.26
C ALA A 450 -17.31 15.26 -17.61
N ILE A 451 -16.85 16.51 -17.71
CA ILE A 451 -16.83 17.28 -18.96
C ILE A 451 -15.62 16.85 -19.81
N ASP A 452 -14.48 16.54 -19.19
CA ASP A 452 -13.27 16.16 -19.91
C ASP A 452 -13.37 14.81 -20.60
N LEU A 453 -14.04 13.85 -19.98
CA LEU A 453 -14.43 12.59 -20.61
C LEU A 453 -15.35 12.81 -21.81
N ALA A 454 -16.32 13.73 -21.68
CA ALA A 454 -17.25 14.08 -22.76
C ALA A 454 -16.57 14.86 -23.91
N THR A 455 -15.43 15.51 -23.68
CA THR A 455 -14.67 16.24 -24.71
C THR A 455 -13.40 15.56 -25.19
N GLY A 456 -12.97 14.46 -24.55
CA GLY A 456 -11.76 13.71 -24.88
C GLY A 456 -10.46 14.40 -24.42
N SER A 457 -10.53 15.21 -23.36
CA SER A 457 -9.37 15.87 -22.74
C SER A 457 -8.66 14.99 -21.71
N SER A 458 -9.40 14.08 -21.06
CA SER A 458 -8.88 12.98 -20.24
C SER A 458 -8.91 11.67 -21.00
N SER A 459 -8.07 10.70 -20.58
CA SER A 459 -8.19 9.31 -21.03
C SER A 459 -9.08 8.53 -20.07
N ASP A 460 -9.87 7.62 -20.63
CA ASP A 460 -10.63 6.59 -19.93
C ASP A 460 -10.28 5.29 -20.66
N ALA A 461 -9.10 4.74 -20.33
CA ALA A 461 -8.57 3.54 -20.96
C ALA A 461 -9.24 2.27 -20.42
N ASN A 462 -9.87 2.36 -19.24
CA ASN A 462 -10.55 1.25 -18.57
C ASN A 462 -12.05 1.14 -18.94
N GLY A 463 -12.69 2.26 -19.32
CA GLY A 463 -14.08 2.40 -19.78
C GLY A 463 -15.11 2.75 -18.69
N ASP A 464 -14.70 3.21 -17.50
CA ASP A 464 -15.55 3.34 -16.31
C ASP A 464 -16.19 4.72 -16.08
N CYS A 465 -15.93 5.68 -16.97
CA CYS A 465 -16.37 7.08 -16.85
C CYS A 465 -15.76 7.86 -15.66
N ARG A 466 -14.56 7.49 -15.21
CA ARG A 466 -13.60 8.37 -14.53
C ARG A 466 -12.35 8.56 -15.41
N PRO A 467 -11.63 9.69 -15.30
CA PRO A 467 -10.28 9.81 -15.86
C PRO A 467 -9.30 8.82 -15.24
N ASP A 468 -8.46 8.18 -16.04
CA ASP A 468 -7.40 7.28 -15.57
C ASP A 468 -6.46 7.99 -14.55
N GLU A 469 -6.34 9.32 -14.61
CA GLU A 469 -5.57 10.12 -13.65
C GLU A 469 -6.18 10.14 -12.23
N CYS A 470 -7.51 9.94 -12.10
CA CYS A 470 -8.21 9.82 -10.82
C CYS A 470 -8.02 8.46 -10.13
N ASP A 471 -7.47 7.44 -10.82
CA ASP A 471 -7.62 6.05 -10.37
C ASP A 471 -7.02 5.81 -8.98
N GLU A 472 -7.87 5.25 -8.10
CA GLU A 472 -7.54 4.68 -6.80
C GLU A 472 -6.83 3.31 -6.95
N ARG A 473 -6.70 2.82 -8.18
CA ARG A 473 -6.06 1.56 -8.53
C ARG A 473 -4.58 1.76 -8.88
N ARG A 474 -3.75 0.78 -8.53
CA ARG A 474 -2.42 0.59 -9.09
C ARG A 474 -2.25 -0.77 -9.74
N TYR A 475 -1.26 -0.88 -10.62
CA TYR A 475 -0.94 -2.07 -11.40
C TYR A 475 0.52 -2.47 -11.16
N ALA A 476 0.77 -3.74 -10.85
CA ALA A 476 2.10 -4.29 -10.55
C ALA A 476 2.45 -5.41 -11.54
N ASP A 477 3.62 -5.35 -12.18
CA ASP A 477 4.10 -6.37 -13.11
C ASP A 477 5.62 -6.49 -12.96
N ALA A 478 6.07 -7.59 -12.34
CA ALA A 478 7.48 -7.88 -12.06
C ALA A 478 8.37 -7.99 -13.32
N GLN A 479 7.76 -8.05 -14.52
CA GLN A 479 8.46 -8.09 -15.81
C GLN A 479 8.63 -6.69 -16.41
N THR A 480 8.06 -5.64 -15.81
CA THR A 480 8.19 -4.26 -16.30
C THR A 480 9.60 -3.70 -16.05
N PRO A 481 10.30 -3.16 -17.06
CA PRO A 481 11.62 -2.58 -16.86
C PRO A 481 11.57 -1.22 -16.14
N GLY A 482 12.00 -1.18 -14.88
CA GLY A 482 12.22 0.04 -14.10
C GLY A 482 10.99 0.55 -13.32
N PRO A 483 11.03 1.78 -12.78
CA PRO A 483 9.93 2.34 -11.99
C PRO A 483 8.75 2.70 -12.89
N GLY A 484 7.70 1.88 -12.86
CA GLY A 484 6.38 2.30 -13.26
C GLY A 484 5.67 3.02 -12.11
N GLU A 485 4.89 4.08 -12.42
CA GLU A 485 3.97 4.70 -11.44
C GLU A 485 2.83 3.77 -11.02
N GLY A 486 2.67 2.65 -11.71
CA GLY A 486 1.59 1.70 -11.49
C GLY A 486 0.23 2.22 -11.92
N ARG A 487 0.11 3.24 -12.79
CA ARG A 487 -1.21 3.82 -13.14
C ARG A 487 -1.98 3.06 -14.22
N ALA A 488 -1.29 2.24 -15.01
CA ALA A 488 -1.86 1.33 -16.00
C ALA A 488 -0.88 0.17 -16.21
N TRP A 489 -1.33 -0.92 -16.84
CA TRP A 489 -0.43 -2.02 -17.22
C TRP A 489 0.74 -1.60 -18.13
N ALA A 490 0.66 -0.44 -18.81
CA ALA A 490 1.74 0.09 -19.65
C ALA A 490 2.89 0.74 -18.85
N ASN A 491 2.65 1.09 -17.58
CA ASN A 491 3.62 1.67 -16.66
C ASN A 491 3.47 1.04 -15.26
N ALA A 492 3.25 -0.28 -15.23
CA ALA A 492 3.06 -1.04 -14.01
C ALA A 492 4.31 -0.98 -13.11
N GLY A 493 4.12 -0.94 -11.79
CA GLY A 493 5.22 -0.96 -10.84
C GLY A 493 5.92 -2.32 -10.86
N ALA A 494 7.24 -2.34 -11.02
CA ALA A 494 8.04 -3.57 -11.03
C ALA A 494 8.15 -4.21 -9.64
N ASP A 495 8.20 -3.38 -8.59
CA ASP A 495 8.21 -3.82 -7.19
C ASP A 495 6.85 -3.57 -6.53
N LEU A 496 6.15 -4.66 -6.19
CA LEU A 496 4.87 -4.63 -5.49
C LEU A 496 4.98 -4.00 -4.08
N ARG A 497 6.11 -4.18 -3.40
CA ARG A 497 6.37 -3.58 -2.08
C ARG A 497 6.40 -2.05 -2.16
N GLU A 498 6.89 -1.47 -3.26
CA GLU A 498 6.87 -0.01 -3.42
C GLU A 498 5.44 0.53 -3.58
N LEU A 499 4.57 -0.19 -4.28
CA LEU A 499 3.15 0.17 -4.36
C LEU A 499 2.43 0.01 -3.01
N LEU A 500 2.80 -0.98 -2.20
CA LEU A 500 2.31 -1.12 -0.82
C LEU A 500 2.83 -0.02 0.13
N ASP A 501 4.11 0.36 0.00
CA ASP A 501 4.69 1.50 0.72
C ASP A 501 3.91 2.79 0.36
N LEU A 502 3.55 3.00 -0.92
CA LEU A 502 2.71 4.11 -1.38
C LEU A 502 1.25 4.03 -0.88
N ALA A 503 0.68 2.82 -0.78
CA ALA A 503 -0.67 2.61 -0.22
C ALA A 503 -0.72 2.83 1.30
N TYR A 504 0.40 2.61 2.00
CA TYR A 504 0.55 2.88 3.43
C TYR A 504 0.80 4.37 3.76
N LEU A 505 1.03 5.23 2.76
CA LEU A 505 1.18 6.68 2.98
C LEU A 505 -0.11 7.30 3.57
N LYS A 506 0.07 8.32 4.40
CA LYS A 506 -1.05 9.08 4.96
C LYS A 506 -1.81 9.78 3.84
N CYS A 507 -3.15 9.74 3.90
CA CYS A 507 -4.03 10.24 2.82
C CYS A 507 -3.79 9.58 1.45
N SER A 508 -3.26 8.34 1.39
CA SER A 508 -3.13 7.63 0.11
C SER A 508 -4.49 7.33 -0.51
N ASN A 509 -4.62 7.71 -1.79
CA ASN A 509 -5.79 7.40 -2.61
C ASN A 509 -5.74 5.98 -3.19
N ILE A 510 -4.66 5.20 -2.96
CA ILE A 510 -4.57 3.82 -3.44
C ILE A 510 -5.47 2.92 -2.59
N LYS A 511 -6.56 2.42 -3.18
CA LYS A 511 -7.49 1.44 -2.60
C LYS A 511 -7.42 0.06 -3.24
N GLU A 512 -6.92 -0.03 -4.47
CA GLU A 512 -6.72 -1.31 -5.17
C GLU A 512 -5.30 -1.44 -5.71
N ILE A 513 -4.72 -2.65 -5.67
CA ILE A 513 -3.51 -3.00 -6.42
C ILE A 513 -3.78 -4.30 -7.20
N TRP A 514 -3.71 -4.22 -8.52
CA TRP A 514 -3.84 -5.34 -9.45
C TRP A 514 -2.45 -5.86 -9.82
N VAL A 515 -2.25 -7.16 -9.67
CA VAL A 515 -0.92 -7.79 -9.75
C VAL A 515 -0.91 -8.82 -10.87
N ALA A 516 0.03 -8.67 -11.80
CA ALA A 516 0.23 -9.59 -12.91
C ALA A 516 0.77 -10.96 -12.44
N ASP A 517 0.95 -11.87 -13.39
CA ASP A 517 1.57 -13.15 -13.15
C ASP A 517 3.09 -13.01 -12.96
N GLY A 518 3.64 -13.77 -12.01
CA GLY A 518 5.03 -13.65 -11.63
C GLY A 518 5.29 -13.94 -10.17
N ILE A 519 6.57 -13.92 -9.82
CA ILE A 519 7.06 -14.10 -8.45
C ILE A 519 7.49 -12.73 -7.95
N TYR A 520 6.91 -12.32 -6.83
CA TYR A 520 7.21 -11.09 -6.10
C TYR A 520 7.84 -11.49 -4.77
N THR A 521 9.02 -10.97 -4.47
CA THR A 521 9.70 -11.15 -3.18
C THR A 521 9.61 -9.85 -2.37
N PRO A 522 9.49 -9.91 -1.04
CA PRO A 522 9.27 -8.71 -0.23
C PRO A 522 10.58 -8.01 0.18
N ALA A 523 11.72 -8.44 -0.37
CA ALA A 523 13.07 -8.05 0.03
C ALA A 523 13.48 -6.67 -0.53
N ARG A 524 14.08 -5.81 0.30
CA ARG A 524 14.69 -4.55 -0.18
C ARG A 524 16.11 -4.72 -0.73
N TRP A 525 16.79 -5.80 -0.34
CA TRP A 525 18.14 -6.17 -0.77
C TRP A 525 18.37 -7.68 -0.54
N PRO A 526 19.41 -8.28 -1.14
CA PRO A 526 19.78 -9.68 -0.91
C PRO A 526 19.88 -10.05 0.58
N GLY A 527 19.16 -11.09 0.99
CA GLY A 527 19.09 -11.58 2.37
C GLY A 527 18.22 -10.76 3.33
N ASP A 528 17.35 -9.87 2.85
CA ASP A 528 16.42 -9.08 3.68
C ASP A 528 15.25 -9.91 4.24
N ARG A 529 15.56 -10.77 5.23
CA ARG A 529 14.57 -11.63 5.91
C ARG A 529 13.46 -10.88 6.65
N PHE A 530 13.62 -9.58 6.88
CA PHE A 530 12.61 -8.72 7.51
C PHE A 530 11.66 -8.07 6.50
N GLY A 531 11.95 -8.19 5.19
CA GLY A 531 11.04 -7.79 4.13
C GLY A 531 9.72 -8.55 4.23
N SER A 532 8.60 -7.82 4.21
CA SER A 532 7.25 -8.36 4.20
C SER A 532 6.32 -7.51 3.32
N PHE A 533 5.37 -8.14 2.63
CA PHE A 533 4.26 -7.44 1.98
C PHE A 533 3.29 -6.96 3.07
N ARG A 534 3.41 -5.70 3.45
CA ARG A 534 2.62 -5.11 4.52
C ARG A 534 1.24 -4.67 4.01
N LEU A 535 0.20 -5.26 4.55
CA LEU A 535 -1.19 -4.87 4.30
C LEU A 535 -1.59 -3.67 5.17
N THR A 536 -2.57 -2.92 4.69
CA THR A 536 -3.17 -1.78 5.38
C THR A 536 -4.70 -1.84 5.31
N SER A 537 -5.37 -1.07 6.17
CA SER A 537 -6.82 -0.89 6.16
C SER A 537 -7.31 -0.29 4.85
N GLY A 538 -8.46 -0.75 4.36
CA GLY A 538 -9.07 -0.21 3.13
C GLY A 538 -8.32 -0.48 1.82
N LEU A 539 -7.36 -1.42 1.80
CA LEU A 539 -6.61 -1.81 0.61
C LEU A 539 -6.98 -3.21 0.13
N ALA A 540 -7.35 -3.34 -1.15
CA ALA A 540 -7.55 -4.61 -1.82
C ALA A 540 -6.39 -4.94 -2.78
N MET A 541 -5.78 -6.11 -2.62
CA MET A 541 -4.84 -6.68 -3.56
C MET A 541 -5.54 -7.77 -4.39
N HIS A 542 -5.44 -7.68 -5.71
CA HIS A 542 -6.01 -8.63 -6.66
C HIS A 542 -4.92 -9.24 -7.55
N GLY A 543 -4.65 -10.53 -7.40
CA GLY A 543 -3.78 -11.31 -8.28
C GLY A 543 -4.56 -11.97 -9.43
N GLY A 544 -3.88 -12.78 -10.24
CA GLY A 544 -4.52 -13.56 -11.31
C GLY A 544 -4.64 -12.85 -12.67
N PHE A 545 -3.85 -11.80 -12.89
CA PHE A 545 -3.83 -11.05 -14.16
C PHE A 545 -2.65 -11.44 -15.05
N GLN A 546 -2.85 -11.46 -16.37
CA GLN A 546 -1.82 -11.67 -17.37
C GLN A 546 -0.83 -10.50 -17.47
N GLY A 547 -1.33 -9.26 -17.33
CA GLY A 547 -0.53 -8.05 -17.51
C GLY A 547 -0.14 -7.77 -18.98
N LYS A 548 0.21 -6.51 -19.28
CA LYS A 548 0.45 -6.05 -20.66
C LYS A 548 1.82 -6.47 -21.23
N SER A 549 2.71 -7.03 -20.41
CA SER A 549 4.00 -7.59 -20.86
C SER A 549 3.83 -8.80 -21.79
N ARG A 550 2.65 -9.46 -21.80
CA ARG A 550 2.36 -10.65 -22.61
C ARG A 550 1.29 -10.39 -23.69
N ILE A 551 1.36 -11.14 -24.80
CA ILE A 551 0.34 -11.07 -25.87
C ILE A 551 -1.01 -11.57 -25.33
N GLY A 552 -2.02 -10.69 -25.31
CA GLY A 552 -3.38 -11.00 -24.87
C GLY A 552 -3.79 -10.29 -23.57
N GLY A 553 -2.84 -9.82 -22.76
CA GLY A 553 -3.13 -9.11 -21.51
C GLY A 553 -3.35 -7.60 -21.67
N GLY A 554 -3.59 -6.93 -20.55
CA GLY A 554 -3.99 -5.53 -20.48
C GLY A 554 -5.42 -5.35 -19.94
N GLU A 555 -5.78 -6.15 -18.95
CA GLU A 555 -7.13 -6.29 -18.41
C GLU A 555 -7.63 -5.01 -17.72
N THR A 556 -8.92 -4.71 -17.92
CA THR A 556 -9.62 -3.53 -17.38
C THR A 556 -10.71 -3.88 -16.36
N SER A 557 -11.04 -5.17 -16.18
CA SER A 557 -12.01 -5.61 -15.17
C SER A 557 -11.60 -6.93 -14.46
N LEU A 558 -12.01 -7.10 -13.21
CA LEU A 558 -11.77 -8.33 -12.42
C LEU A 558 -12.34 -9.59 -13.08
N ALA A 559 -13.37 -9.45 -13.92
CA ALA A 559 -14.03 -10.52 -14.65
C ALA A 559 -13.23 -11.05 -15.86
N GLN A 560 -12.18 -10.34 -16.29
CA GLN A 560 -11.28 -10.80 -17.36
C GLN A 560 -10.20 -11.77 -16.86
N ARG A 561 -10.06 -11.94 -15.53
CA ARG A 561 -9.13 -12.91 -14.94
C ARG A 561 -9.57 -14.35 -15.25
N ILE A 562 -8.67 -15.13 -15.85
CA ILE A 562 -8.94 -16.52 -16.21
C ILE A 562 -8.61 -17.42 -15.01
N ALA A 563 -9.60 -18.14 -14.48
CA ALA A 563 -9.41 -19.05 -13.35
C ALA A 563 -8.36 -20.13 -13.66
N GLY A 564 -7.49 -20.42 -12.69
CA GLY A 564 -6.40 -21.41 -12.83
C GLY A 564 -5.23 -20.97 -13.73
N SER A 565 -5.26 -19.74 -14.27
CA SER A 565 -4.17 -19.15 -15.06
C SER A 565 -3.55 -17.95 -14.34
N HIS A 566 -2.40 -17.49 -14.84
CA HIS A 566 -1.78 -16.21 -14.44
C HIS A 566 -1.50 -16.03 -12.93
N ALA A 567 -0.87 -17.04 -12.30
CA ALA A 567 -0.58 -17.01 -10.87
C ALA A 567 0.32 -15.83 -10.45
N SER A 568 -0.20 -15.01 -9.52
CA SER A 568 0.55 -13.98 -8.81
C SER A 568 1.08 -14.59 -7.50
N ILE A 569 2.40 -14.74 -7.40
CA ILE A 569 3.06 -15.49 -6.33
C ILE A 569 3.81 -14.51 -5.41
N LEU A 570 3.41 -14.44 -4.15
CA LEU A 570 4.15 -13.79 -3.08
C LEU A 570 5.08 -14.85 -2.46
N SER A 571 6.39 -14.70 -2.71
CA SER A 571 7.39 -15.68 -2.26
C SER A 571 8.25 -15.14 -1.14
N GLY A 572 8.46 -15.95 -0.11
CA GLY A 572 9.45 -15.73 0.93
C GLY A 572 10.89 -16.03 0.50
N GLU A 573 11.11 -16.77 -0.59
CA GLU A 573 12.46 -17.09 -1.11
C GLU A 573 13.08 -15.85 -1.79
N ILE A 574 14.25 -15.38 -1.34
CA ILE A 574 14.80 -14.07 -1.72
C ILE A 574 15.90 -14.17 -2.78
N ASP A 575 16.98 -14.88 -2.48
CA ASP A 575 18.20 -14.93 -3.31
C ASP A 575 18.36 -16.26 -4.08
N GLY A 576 17.45 -17.21 -3.89
CA GLY A 576 17.39 -18.48 -4.60
C GLY A 576 17.02 -19.66 -3.69
N PRO A 577 17.08 -20.91 -4.20
CA PRO A 577 16.52 -22.08 -3.54
C PRO A 577 17.14 -22.34 -2.17
N GLY A 578 16.34 -22.13 -1.11
CA GLY A 578 16.84 -22.12 0.26
C GLY A 578 15.78 -21.92 1.33
N ARG A 579 16.25 -21.82 2.58
CA ARG A 579 15.50 -21.34 3.76
C ARG A 579 16.31 -20.37 4.63
N ASP A 580 17.60 -20.21 4.34
CA ASP A 580 18.53 -19.46 5.18
C ASP A 580 18.31 -17.95 5.06
N ASP A 581 17.86 -17.50 3.88
CA ASP A 581 17.54 -16.14 3.46
C ASP A 581 16.03 -15.85 3.37
N ASN A 582 15.16 -16.84 3.57
CA ASN A 582 13.72 -16.63 3.35
C ASN A 582 13.11 -15.64 4.37
N SER A 583 12.15 -14.85 3.91
CA SER A 583 11.39 -13.91 4.75
C SER A 583 10.77 -14.63 5.96
N TYR A 584 10.82 -13.96 7.13
CA TYR A 584 10.19 -14.45 8.35
C TYR A 584 8.66 -14.47 8.27
N SER A 585 8.05 -13.56 7.51
CA SER A 585 6.61 -13.49 7.27
C SER A 585 6.36 -12.84 5.91
N VAL A 586 5.96 -13.63 4.91
CA VAL A 586 5.79 -13.14 3.52
C VAL A 586 4.80 -11.97 3.46
N VAL A 587 3.71 -12.07 4.21
CA VAL A 587 2.68 -11.03 4.36
C VAL A 587 2.51 -10.67 5.84
N THR A 588 2.32 -9.39 6.15
CA THR A 588 2.05 -8.91 7.51
C THR A 588 0.90 -7.91 7.55
N ALA A 589 0.06 -7.97 8.59
CA ALA A 589 -0.96 -6.96 8.86
C ALA A 589 -1.06 -6.66 10.36
N TYR A 590 -1.13 -5.36 10.69
CA TYR A 590 -1.21 -4.86 12.06
C TYR A 590 -2.43 -3.95 12.17
N ALA A 591 -3.45 -4.39 12.91
CA ALA A 591 -4.72 -3.68 13.10
C ALA A 591 -5.40 -3.21 11.79
N ALA A 592 -5.28 -3.97 10.70
CA ALA A 592 -5.99 -3.69 9.46
C ALA A 592 -7.47 -4.10 9.58
N ASP A 593 -8.35 -3.34 8.94
CA ASP A 593 -9.81 -3.54 9.00
C ASP A 593 -10.32 -4.64 8.04
N GLU A 594 -11.63 -4.92 8.10
CA GLU A 594 -12.31 -5.87 7.21
C GLU A 594 -12.32 -5.45 5.73
N HIS A 595 -11.89 -4.22 5.40
CA HIS A 595 -11.74 -3.78 4.01
C HIS A 595 -10.38 -4.16 3.42
N SER A 596 -9.41 -4.56 4.26
CA SER A 596 -8.14 -5.16 3.82
C SER A 596 -8.39 -6.53 3.16
N LEU A 597 -8.08 -6.67 1.88
CA LEU A 597 -8.36 -7.87 1.06
C LEU A 597 -7.11 -8.36 0.32
N VAL A 598 -6.90 -9.68 0.33
CA VAL A 598 -5.94 -10.38 -0.55
C VAL A 598 -6.70 -11.44 -1.34
N ASP A 599 -6.73 -11.27 -2.66
CA ASP A 599 -7.57 -12.04 -3.58
C ASP A 599 -6.74 -12.68 -4.71
N ARG A 600 -6.83 -14.01 -4.86
CA ARG A 600 -6.14 -14.83 -5.89
C ARG A 600 -4.59 -14.78 -5.88
N PHE A 601 -3.97 -14.90 -4.70
CA PHE A 601 -2.51 -15.03 -4.57
C PHE A 601 -2.08 -16.43 -4.13
N THR A 602 -0.90 -16.85 -4.61
CA THR A 602 -0.13 -17.91 -3.96
C THR A 602 0.84 -17.28 -2.96
N ILE A 603 0.80 -17.68 -1.69
CA ILE A 603 1.68 -17.21 -0.61
C ILE A 603 2.55 -18.40 -0.18
N GLN A 604 3.85 -18.33 -0.44
CA GLN A 604 4.73 -19.49 -0.29
C GLN A 604 6.11 -19.18 0.27
N HIS A 605 6.80 -20.22 0.74
CA HIS A 605 8.23 -20.20 1.10
C HIS A 605 8.61 -19.26 2.24
N GLY A 606 7.68 -18.81 3.07
CA GLY A 606 8.01 -18.16 4.33
C GLY A 606 8.74 -19.11 5.29
N TYR A 607 9.73 -18.58 6.04
CA TYR A 607 10.48 -19.36 7.03
C TYR A 607 10.71 -18.59 8.35
N SER A 608 9.97 -18.98 9.39
CA SER A 608 9.99 -18.37 10.72
C SER A 608 10.32 -19.40 11.81
N ASP A 609 11.14 -19.01 12.79
CA ASP A 609 11.27 -19.75 14.05
C ASP A 609 10.12 -19.41 15.03
N TRP A 610 9.25 -18.46 14.68
CA TRP A 610 8.21 -17.89 15.55
C TRP A 610 6.79 -18.15 15.03
N TYR A 611 6.10 -17.15 14.52
CA TYR A 611 4.68 -17.21 14.12
C TYR A 611 4.51 -16.80 12.66
N GLY A 612 3.54 -17.40 11.96
CA GLY A 612 2.96 -16.83 10.74
C GLY A 612 3.97 -16.64 9.60
N ALA A 613 4.50 -17.75 9.07
CA ALA A 613 5.57 -17.68 8.08
C ALA A 613 5.07 -17.26 6.68
N GLY A 614 3.92 -17.80 6.24
CA GLY A 614 3.22 -17.22 5.09
C GLY A 614 2.63 -15.85 5.45
N VAL A 615 1.80 -15.80 6.50
CA VAL A 615 1.13 -14.58 6.96
C VAL A 615 1.16 -14.44 8.48
N TYR A 616 1.52 -13.27 8.97
CA TYR A 616 1.35 -12.89 10.38
C TYR A 616 0.34 -11.73 10.53
N LEU A 617 -0.68 -11.95 11.37
CA LEU A 617 -1.74 -10.99 11.67
C LEU A 617 -1.74 -10.64 13.17
N GLU A 618 -1.77 -9.35 13.48
CA GLU A 618 -1.88 -8.85 14.86
C GLU A 618 -3.04 -7.86 14.95
N GLY A 619 -4.11 -8.23 15.67
CA GLY A 619 -5.33 -7.41 15.78
C GLY A 619 -6.07 -7.16 14.47
N SER A 620 -5.79 -7.94 13.41
CA SER A 620 -6.23 -7.65 12.03
C SER A 620 -7.50 -8.42 11.63
N SER A 621 -8.34 -7.80 10.80
CA SER A 621 -9.55 -8.38 10.19
C SER A 621 -9.42 -8.63 8.69
N THR A 622 -8.19 -8.71 8.16
CA THR A 622 -7.89 -8.99 6.75
C THR A 622 -8.65 -10.21 6.21
N ARG A 623 -9.21 -10.04 5.01
CA ARG A 623 -9.92 -11.09 4.26
C ARG A 623 -9.01 -11.71 3.20
N PHE A 624 -9.04 -13.02 3.09
CA PHE A 624 -8.35 -13.80 2.06
C PHE A 624 -9.39 -14.52 1.20
N THR A 625 -9.26 -14.44 -0.12
CA THR A 625 -10.23 -15.02 -1.06
C THR A 625 -9.51 -15.70 -2.22
N ASP A 626 -9.89 -16.94 -2.53
CA ASP A 626 -9.31 -17.72 -3.65
C ASP A 626 -7.75 -17.83 -3.58
N CYS A 627 -7.17 -17.77 -2.38
CA CYS A 627 -5.73 -17.78 -2.13
C CYS A 627 -5.18 -19.17 -1.79
N LEU A 628 -3.96 -19.46 -2.23
CA LEU A 628 -3.21 -20.69 -1.94
C LEU A 628 -2.03 -20.38 -1.02
N PHE A 629 -1.98 -21.00 0.16
CA PHE A 629 -0.85 -20.90 1.10
C PHE A 629 -0.09 -22.23 1.08
N GLN A 630 1.15 -22.24 0.57
CA GLN A 630 1.89 -23.49 0.37
C GLN A 630 3.34 -23.48 0.84
N GLU A 631 3.81 -24.63 1.33
CA GLU A 631 5.22 -24.89 1.70
C GLU A 631 5.83 -23.89 2.73
N ASN A 632 4.98 -23.16 3.47
CA ASN A 632 5.44 -22.20 4.49
C ASN A 632 5.76 -22.92 5.80
N ARG A 633 6.78 -22.46 6.53
CA ARG A 633 7.20 -23.09 7.78
C ARG A 633 7.44 -22.10 8.91
N ALA A 634 6.70 -22.25 9.99
CA ALA A 634 6.77 -21.42 11.20
C ALA A 634 7.14 -22.25 12.44
N GLY A 635 7.35 -21.59 13.59
CA GLY A 635 7.15 -22.22 14.88
C GLY A 635 5.68 -22.56 15.13
N SER A 636 4.77 -21.65 14.76
CA SER A 636 3.31 -21.78 14.87
C SER A 636 2.58 -21.09 13.70
N GLY A 637 1.55 -21.73 13.12
CA GLY A 637 0.83 -21.17 11.97
C GLY A 637 1.74 -21.07 10.77
N GLY A 638 2.06 -22.22 10.16
CA GLY A 638 2.97 -22.30 9.01
C GLY A 638 2.49 -21.40 7.88
N ALA A 639 1.27 -21.60 7.40
CA ALA A 639 0.63 -20.72 6.42
C ALA A 639 0.21 -19.38 7.03
N LEU A 640 -0.56 -19.36 8.11
CA LEU A 640 -1.00 -18.11 8.75
C LEU A 640 -1.10 -18.23 10.28
N ALA A 641 -0.67 -17.17 10.98
CA ALA A 641 -0.87 -17.03 12.42
C ALA A 641 -1.55 -15.69 12.76
N ALA A 642 -2.51 -15.71 13.69
CA ALA A 642 -3.26 -14.52 14.12
C ALA A 642 -3.30 -14.36 15.64
N TRP A 643 -3.04 -13.15 16.15
CA TRP A 643 -2.91 -12.89 17.58
C TRP A 643 -3.58 -11.58 17.99
N TRP A 644 -4.03 -11.54 19.26
CA TRP A 644 -4.42 -10.33 19.99
C TRP A 644 -5.65 -9.60 19.42
N GLY A 645 -6.68 -10.38 19.09
CA GLY A 645 -7.93 -9.89 18.51
C GLY A 645 -7.90 -9.80 16.99
N GLY A 646 -8.89 -9.11 16.42
CA GLY A 646 -9.15 -9.10 14.98
C GLY A 646 -10.11 -10.22 14.54
N SER A 647 -10.60 -10.11 13.31
CA SER A 647 -11.57 -11.05 12.74
C SER A 647 -11.20 -11.46 11.31
N PRO A 648 -10.07 -12.15 11.13
CA PRO A 648 -9.63 -12.57 9.81
C PRO A 648 -10.60 -13.60 9.21
N SER A 649 -10.74 -13.57 7.89
CA SER A 649 -11.58 -14.53 7.16
C SER A 649 -10.89 -15.13 5.96
N LEU A 650 -11.13 -16.43 5.74
CA LEU A 650 -10.66 -17.19 4.58
C LEU A 650 -11.88 -17.75 3.85
N HIS A 651 -12.00 -17.46 2.55
CA HIS A 651 -13.11 -17.93 1.73
C HIS A 651 -12.56 -18.52 0.42
N ARG A 652 -12.87 -19.80 0.13
CA ARG A 652 -12.30 -20.56 -1.00
C ARG A 652 -10.77 -20.60 -1.03
N CYS A 653 -10.14 -20.65 0.15
CA CYS A 653 -8.69 -20.72 0.28
C CYS A 653 -8.19 -22.17 0.34
N ALA A 654 -6.95 -22.39 -0.08
CA ALA A 654 -6.25 -23.67 0.04
C ALA A 654 -4.99 -23.49 0.91
N LEU A 655 -4.81 -24.33 1.93
CA LEU A 655 -3.62 -24.36 2.78
C LEU A 655 -2.98 -25.75 2.64
N MET A 656 -1.87 -25.82 1.92
CA MET A 656 -1.26 -27.07 1.47
C MET A 656 0.19 -27.21 1.96
N ASP A 657 0.54 -28.35 2.55
CA ASP A 657 1.92 -28.74 2.88
C ASP A 657 2.70 -27.73 3.77
N ASN A 658 1.99 -26.98 4.63
CA ASN A 658 2.61 -26.02 5.56
C ASN A 658 3.01 -26.71 6.88
N THR A 659 4.07 -26.23 7.53
CA THR A 659 4.64 -26.86 8.74
C THR A 659 4.76 -25.91 9.93
N ALA A 660 4.33 -26.36 11.12
CA ALA A 660 4.59 -25.70 12.40
C ALA A 660 5.48 -26.58 13.30
N VAL A 661 6.68 -26.11 13.67
CA VAL A 661 7.71 -26.92 14.39
C VAL A 661 7.96 -26.55 15.85
N GLY A 662 7.19 -25.61 16.40
CA GLY A 662 7.28 -25.15 17.79
C GLY A 662 5.97 -25.23 18.58
N GLY A 663 4.85 -25.52 17.93
CA GLY A 663 3.52 -25.67 18.54
C GLY A 663 2.43 -24.90 17.79
N GLY A 664 1.17 -25.36 17.86
CA GLY A 664 0.05 -24.79 17.11
C GLY A 664 0.07 -25.16 15.63
N GLY A 665 -1.03 -24.90 14.92
CA GLY A 665 -1.34 -25.62 13.69
C GLY A 665 -0.48 -25.29 12.47
N GLY A 666 -0.38 -26.27 11.57
CA GLY A 666 0.49 -26.21 10.39
C GLY A 666 -0.05 -25.26 9.32
N GLY A 667 -1.35 -25.33 9.07
CA GLY A 667 -2.07 -24.32 8.28
C GLY A 667 -2.30 -23.04 9.10
N LEU A 668 -3.15 -23.13 10.13
CA LEU A 668 -3.59 -22.01 10.96
C LEU A 668 -3.26 -22.17 12.44
N SER A 669 -2.82 -21.08 13.07
CA SER A 669 -2.68 -20.98 14.51
C SER A 669 -3.18 -19.61 15.00
N PHE A 670 -4.12 -19.58 15.95
CA PHE A 670 -4.63 -18.31 16.45
C PHE A 670 -4.96 -18.31 17.95
N ASN A 671 -4.75 -17.16 18.58
CA ASN A 671 -4.93 -17.02 20.02
C ASN A 671 -5.31 -15.60 20.49
N ALA A 672 -5.78 -15.52 21.73
CA ALA A 672 -6.00 -14.27 22.48
C ALA A 672 -7.08 -13.37 21.87
N GLY A 673 -8.30 -13.90 21.79
CA GLY A 673 -9.50 -13.16 21.39
C GLY A 673 -9.68 -12.97 19.89
N VAL A 674 -9.00 -13.76 19.06
CA VAL A 674 -9.23 -13.78 17.60
C VAL A 674 -10.59 -14.40 17.29
N HIS A 675 -11.29 -13.84 16.31
CA HIS A 675 -12.55 -14.38 15.78
C HIS A 675 -12.37 -14.82 14.33
N LEU A 676 -11.91 -16.07 14.12
CA LEU A 676 -11.63 -16.60 12.78
C LEU A 676 -12.92 -17.03 12.07
N THR A 677 -13.06 -16.69 10.78
CA THR A 677 -14.07 -17.29 9.88
C THR A 677 -13.38 -18.05 8.74
N VAL A 678 -13.81 -19.27 8.45
CA VAL A 678 -13.31 -20.10 7.35
C VAL A 678 -14.49 -20.70 6.60
N GLU A 679 -14.53 -20.53 5.28
CA GLU A 679 -15.62 -21.00 4.43
C GLU A 679 -15.09 -21.59 3.12
N GLN A 680 -15.68 -22.71 2.69
CA GLN A 680 -15.37 -23.38 1.41
C GLN A 680 -13.87 -23.62 1.15
N SER A 681 -13.08 -23.85 2.22
CA SER A 681 -11.61 -23.85 2.15
C SER A 681 -11.03 -25.26 2.36
N GLU A 682 -9.89 -25.56 1.76
CA GLU A 682 -9.17 -26.84 1.86
C GLU A 682 -7.92 -26.70 2.74
N PHE A 683 -7.73 -27.65 3.65
CA PHE A 683 -6.52 -27.82 4.46
C PHE A 683 -5.97 -29.21 4.18
N ARG A 684 -4.80 -29.29 3.55
CA ARG A 684 -4.24 -30.55 3.09
C ARG A 684 -2.76 -30.71 3.39
N GLY A 685 -2.35 -31.88 3.90
CA GLY A 685 -0.95 -32.21 4.11
C GLY A 685 -0.22 -31.29 5.10
N ASN A 686 -0.93 -30.51 5.93
CA ASN A 686 -0.29 -29.62 6.88
C ASN A 686 0.19 -30.40 8.11
N HIS A 687 1.38 -30.05 8.60
CA HIS A 687 2.06 -30.71 9.70
C HIS A 687 2.25 -29.78 10.90
N ALA A 688 1.97 -30.25 12.11
CA ALA A 688 2.15 -29.50 13.34
C ALA A 688 2.58 -30.40 14.49
N TRP A 689 2.94 -29.82 15.63
CA TRP A 689 3.03 -30.60 16.88
C TRP A 689 1.65 -30.95 17.44
N TRP A 690 0.64 -30.08 17.23
CA TRP A 690 -0.78 -30.31 17.53
C TRP A 690 -1.64 -29.46 16.59
N GLY A 691 -2.85 -29.92 16.27
CA GLY A 691 -3.74 -29.23 15.33
C GLY A 691 -3.17 -29.19 13.92
N GLY A 692 -2.89 -30.34 13.30
CA GLY A 692 -2.11 -30.44 12.05
C GLY A 692 -2.49 -29.42 10.98
N ALA A 693 -3.80 -29.24 10.75
CA ALA A 693 -4.33 -28.14 9.96
C ALA A 693 -4.53 -26.85 10.77
N LEU A 694 -5.18 -26.92 11.93
CA LEU A 694 -5.65 -25.76 12.68
C LEU A 694 -5.48 -25.96 14.19
N ALA A 695 -4.92 -24.96 14.88
CA ALA A 695 -4.97 -24.87 16.34
C ALA A 695 -5.55 -23.52 16.82
N ALA A 696 -6.44 -23.56 17.80
CA ALA A 696 -7.10 -22.40 18.39
C ALA A 696 -6.93 -22.36 19.92
N GLY A 697 -6.60 -21.20 20.48
CA GLY A 697 -6.54 -21.00 21.94
C GLY A 697 -7.20 -19.72 22.39
N ASP A 698 -8.01 -19.73 23.46
CA ASP A 698 -8.56 -18.49 24.06
C ASP A 698 -9.27 -17.56 23.04
N SER A 699 -10.01 -18.14 22.09
CA SER A 699 -10.49 -17.48 20.85
C SER A 699 -11.88 -17.97 20.42
N SER A 700 -12.37 -17.57 19.25
CA SER A 700 -13.50 -18.24 18.59
C SER A 700 -13.25 -18.53 17.11
N ALA A 701 -13.95 -19.54 16.60
CA ALA A 701 -13.87 -19.96 15.20
C ALA A 701 -15.25 -20.32 14.63
N GLU A 702 -15.51 -19.88 13.41
CA GLU A 702 -16.62 -20.37 12.59
C GLU A 702 -16.02 -20.99 11.32
N ILE A 703 -16.23 -22.30 11.12
CA ILE A 703 -15.66 -23.09 10.03
C ILE A 703 -16.82 -23.77 9.31
N ARG A 704 -16.98 -23.49 8.01
CA ARG A 704 -18.14 -23.92 7.21
C ARG A 704 -17.73 -24.53 5.88
N ALA A 705 -18.44 -25.57 5.43
CA ALA A 705 -18.32 -26.16 4.09
C ALA A 705 -16.86 -26.47 3.68
N SER A 706 -16.00 -26.82 4.63
CA SER A 706 -14.54 -26.86 4.44
C SER A 706 -13.96 -28.27 4.58
N VAL A 707 -12.87 -28.53 3.88
CA VAL A 707 -12.23 -29.85 3.79
C VAL A 707 -10.91 -29.86 4.55
N PHE A 708 -10.71 -30.86 5.41
CA PHE A 708 -9.46 -31.10 6.15
C PHE A 708 -8.98 -32.51 5.83
N SER A 709 -8.01 -32.65 4.93
CA SER A 709 -7.56 -33.96 4.43
C SER A 709 -6.07 -34.23 4.65
N GLY A 710 -5.73 -35.39 5.22
CA GLY A 710 -4.33 -35.85 5.30
C GLY A 710 -3.37 -34.95 6.10
N ASN A 711 -3.87 -34.13 7.03
CA ASN A 711 -3.05 -33.31 7.93
C ASN A 711 -2.56 -34.15 9.11
N ALA A 712 -1.45 -33.74 9.74
CA ALA A 712 -0.81 -34.50 10.81
C ALA A 712 -0.39 -33.67 12.03
N ALA A 713 -0.68 -34.20 13.22
CA ALA A 713 -0.09 -33.80 14.48
C ALA A 713 1.06 -34.77 14.84
N ASP A 714 2.30 -34.37 14.55
CA ASP A 714 3.51 -35.19 14.60
C ASP A 714 4.01 -35.48 16.04
N VAL A 715 3.39 -34.91 17.08
CA VAL A 715 3.87 -35.01 18.48
C VAL A 715 2.75 -35.21 19.51
N TYR A 716 1.62 -34.53 19.34
CA TYR A 716 0.50 -34.54 20.28
C TYR A 716 -0.83 -34.75 19.51
N ASN A 717 -1.91 -34.09 19.96
CA ASN A 717 -3.28 -34.38 19.61
C ASN A 717 -3.80 -33.53 18.43
N GLY A 718 -4.97 -33.90 17.91
CA GLY A 718 -5.72 -33.09 16.94
C GLY A 718 -5.07 -33.13 15.55
N GLY A 719 -5.17 -34.25 14.85
CA GLY A 719 -4.53 -34.43 13.54
C GLY A 719 -5.00 -33.43 12.49
N ALA A 720 -6.29 -33.07 12.49
CA ALA A 720 -6.79 -31.90 11.79
C ALA A 720 -6.86 -30.66 12.69
N ILE A 721 -7.70 -30.72 13.73
CA ILE A 721 -8.13 -29.54 14.50
C ILE A 721 -7.85 -29.73 15.99
N ASP A 722 -7.21 -28.74 16.62
CA ASP A 722 -7.00 -28.63 18.07
C ASP A 722 -7.69 -27.35 18.61
N LEU A 723 -8.55 -27.49 19.62
CA LEU A 723 -9.31 -26.39 20.22
C LEU A 723 -9.11 -26.34 21.74
N TYR A 724 -8.51 -25.25 22.22
CA TYR A 724 -8.28 -24.99 23.64
C TYR A 724 -8.99 -23.72 24.11
N ASN A 725 -9.80 -23.81 25.18
CA ASN A 725 -10.56 -22.67 25.73
C ASN A 725 -11.25 -21.79 24.66
N THR A 726 -11.85 -22.41 23.64
CA THR A 726 -12.32 -21.77 22.41
C THR A 726 -13.83 -21.96 22.21
N GLN A 727 -14.51 -20.98 21.61
CA GLN A 727 -15.88 -21.15 21.11
C GLN A 727 -15.84 -21.49 19.61
N ALA A 728 -16.27 -22.69 19.23
CA ALA A 728 -16.19 -23.16 17.84
C ALA A 728 -17.55 -23.58 17.26
N VAL A 729 -17.82 -23.17 16.02
CA VAL A 729 -18.87 -23.76 15.17
C VAL A 729 -18.15 -24.39 13.98
N ILE A 730 -18.32 -25.70 13.80
CA ILE A 730 -17.75 -26.47 12.70
C ILE A 730 -18.91 -27.14 11.99
N ALA A 731 -19.24 -26.68 10.78
CA ALA A 731 -20.47 -27.09 10.11
C ALA A 731 -20.29 -27.43 8.62
N GLY A 732 -20.92 -28.49 8.12
CA GLY A 732 -20.75 -28.88 6.71
C GLY A 732 -19.32 -29.33 6.37
N CYS A 733 -18.50 -29.73 7.34
CA CYS A 733 -17.05 -29.94 7.13
C CYS A 733 -16.68 -31.41 6.95
N LEU A 734 -15.85 -31.70 5.95
CA LEU A 734 -15.31 -33.02 5.63
C LEU A 734 -13.90 -33.15 6.21
N ILE A 735 -13.72 -34.00 7.23
CA ILE A 735 -12.47 -34.10 8.00
C ILE A 735 -11.97 -35.54 7.90
N THR A 736 -11.03 -35.80 6.97
CA THR A 736 -10.72 -37.16 6.53
C THR A 736 -9.23 -37.50 6.44
N LYS A 737 -8.89 -38.76 6.73
CA LYS A 737 -7.53 -39.32 6.58
C LYS A 737 -6.44 -38.55 7.34
N ASN A 738 -6.80 -37.75 8.35
CA ASN A 738 -5.86 -37.00 9.19
C ASN A 738 -5.25 -37.91 10.27
N HIS A 739 -4.08 -37.55 10.78
CA HIS A 739 -3.30 -38.40 11.69
C HIS A 739 -2.82 -37.64 12.93
N ALA A 740 -2.87 -38.27 14.10
CA ALA A 740 -2.24 -37.75 15.32
C ALA A 740 -1.35 -38.81 15.97
N VAL A 741 -0.15 -38.42 16.39
CA VAL A 741 0.71 -39.27 17.22
C VAL A 741 0.12 -39.41 18.62
N GLY A 742 -0.46 -38.34 19.16
CA GLY A 742 -1.38 -38.39 20.31
C GLY A 742 -2.82 -38.67 19.89
N ASP A 743 -3.77 -38.41 20.78
CA ASP A 743 -5.20 -38.66 20.55
C ASP A 743 -5.85 -37.73 19.51
N ALA A 744 -7.01 -38.16 19.00
CA ALA A 744 -7.87 -37.47 18.04
C ALA A 744 -7.16 -37.12 16.72
N GLY A 745 -7.06 -38.10 15.82
CA GLY A 745 -6.68 -37.86 14.42
C GLY A 745 -7.57 -36.82 13.74
N GLY A 746 -8.87 -36.76 14.08
CA GLY A 746 -9.79 -35.73 13.62
C GLY A 746 -9.70 -34.43 14.44
N ILE A 747 -10.55 -34.33 15.47
CA ILE A 747 -10.74 -33.10 16.27
C ILE A 747 -10.45 -33.36 17.75
N TRP A 748 -9.54 -32.58 18.32
CA TRP A 748 -9.33 -32.49 19.76
C TRP A 748 -10.00 -31.23 20.32
N SER A 749 -10.97 -31.38 21.22
CA SER A 749 -11.69 -30.28 21.88
C SER A 749 -11.44 -30.33 23.39
N ALA A 750 -10.75 -29.34 23.94
CA ALA A 750 -10.27 -29.42 25.32
C ALA A 750 -10.40 -28.14 26.16
N SER A 751 -10.41 -28.34 27.48
CA SER A 751 -10.22 -27.32 28.54
C SER A 751 -11.06 -26.06 28.37
N GLY A 752 -12.34 -26.11 28.72
CA GLY A 752 -13.24 -24.95 28.67
C GLY A 752 -13.78 -24.60 27.28
N THR A 753 -13.31 -25.29 26.22
CA THR A 753 -13.87 -25.19 24.87
C THR A 753 -15.36 -25.53 24.85
N THR A 754 -16.10 -24.82 24.00
CA THR A 754 -17.50 -25.11 23.63
C THR A 754 -17.57 -25.23 22.11
N ALA A 755 -17.95 -26.41 21.61
CA ALA A 755 -17.98 -26.70 20.17
C ALA A 755 -19.37 -27.16 19.71
N SER A 756 -19.82 -26.67 18.55
CA SER A 756 -20.99 -27.20 17.83
C SER A 756 -20.53 -27.79 16.51
N ILE A 757 -20.71 -29.11 16.34
CA ILE A 757 -20.27 -29.88 15.19
C ILE A 757 -21.53 -30.37 14.46
N ILE A 758 -21.84 -29.77 13.31
CA ILE A 758 -23.17 -29.89 12.68
C ILE A 758 -23.04 -30.26 11.19
N ASN A 759 -23.72 -31.32 10.73
CA ASN A 759 -23.61 -31.78 9.33
C ASN A 759 -22.14 -31.99 8.92
N CYS A 760 -21.34 -32.64 9.75
CA CYS A 760 -19.91 -32.91 9.47
C CYS A 760 -19.67 -34.39 9.21
N THR A 761 -18.75 -34.71 8.31
CA THR A 761 -18.27 -36.07 8.08
C THR A 761 -16.82 -36.17 8.56
N LEU A 762 -16.61 -36.87 9.67
CA LEU A 762 -15.30 -37.30 10.12
C LEU A 762 -15.13 -38.75 9.65
N ALA A 763 -14.15 -39.02 8.78
CA ALA A 763 -13.93 -40.38 8.27
C ALA A 763 -12.45 -40.76 8.16
N ASP A 764 -12.10 -42.01 8.46
CA ASP A 764 -10.76 -42.60 8.30
C ASP A 764 -9.59 -41.83 8.96
N ASN A 765 -9.88 -40.92 9.90
CA ASN A 765 -8.85 -40.31 10.74
C ASN A 765 -8.22 -41.35 11.69
N THR A 766 -6.93 -41.21 11.97
CA THR A 766 -6.12 -42.22 12.66
C THR A 766 -5.31 -41.64 13.82
N THR A 767 -5.02 -42.47 14.82
CA THR A 767 -4.09 -42.16 15.91
C THR A 767 -3.16 -43.33 16.22
N ASP A 768 -1.97 -43.03 16.73
CA ASP A 768 -1.07 -44.01 17.37
C ASP A 768 -1.47 -44.30 18.84
N GLU A 769 -2.26 -43.43 19.47
CA GLU A 769 -2.84 -43.60 20.82
C GLU A 769 -4.26 -44.19 20.79
N TYR A 770 -5.31 -43.55 21.32
CA TYR A 770 -6.55 -44.25 21.69
C TYR A 770 -7.74 -43.98 20.77
N THR A 771 -8.04 -42.71 20.47
CA THR A 771 -9.24 -42.28 19.71
C THR A 771 -8.87 -41.62 18.39
N GLY A 772 -9.36 -42.15 17.25
CA GLY A 772 -9.04 -41.62 15.92
C GLY A 772 -9.92 -40.46 15.48
N GLY A 773 -11.18 -40.41 15.91
CA GLY A 773 -12.17 -39.41 15.48
C GLY A 773 -12.15 -38.12 16.29
N LEU A 774 -13.19 -37.91 17.11
CA LEU A 774 -13.39 -36.73 17.96
C LEU A 774 -13.18 -37.06 19.44
N VAL A 775 -12.37 -36.25 20.13
CA VAL A 775 -12.23 -36.29 21.60
C VAL A 775 -12.67 -34.96 22.21
N VAL A 776 -13.47 -35.05 23.27
CA VAL A 776 -13.94 -33.93 24.09
C VAL A 776 -13.41 -34.11 25.52
N PHE A 777 -12.49 -33.26 25.96
CA PHE A 777 -11.68 -33.44 27.18
C PHE A 777 -11.77 -32.23 28.12
N PHE A 778 -12.52 -32.34 29.22
CA PHE A 778 -12.85 -31.21 30.10
C PHE A 778 -13.44 -29.99 29.35
N ALA A 779 -14.29 -30.28 28.36
CA ALA A 779 -14.90 -29.32 27.43
C ALA A 779 -16.39 -29.66 27.22
N ALA A 780 -17.08 -28.83 26.44
CA ALA A 780 -18.42 -29.13 25.93
C ALA A 780 -18.40 -29.27 24.41
N ALA A 781 -19.09 -30.28 23.86
CA ALA A 781 -19.34 -30.35 22.43
C ALA A 781 -20.70 -30.98 22.13
N ASP A 782 -21.46 -30.37 21.23
CA ASP A 782 -22.68 -30.95 20.67
C ASP A 782 -22.40 -31.43 19.24
N VAL A 783 -22.79 -32.67 18.93
CA VAL A 783 -22.63 -33.30 17.63
C VAL A 783 -24.01 -33.56 17.05
N VAL A 784 -24.33 -32.92 15.92
CA VAL A 784 -25.67 -32.98 15.30
C VAL A 784 -25.54 -33.27 13.81
N ASN A 785 -26.47 -34.04 13.25
CA ASN A 785 -26.54 -34.37 11.82
C ASN A 785 -25.23 -34.95 11.22
N SER A 786 -24.34 -35.54 12.03
CA SER A 786 -22.95 -35.80 11.62
C SER A 786 -22.65 -37.29 11.46
N ILE A 787 -21.66 -37.61 10.64
CA ILE A 787 -21.16 -38.97 10.41
C ILE A 787 -19.74 -39.08 10.96
N LEU A 788 -19.50 -40.05 11.85
CA LEU A 788 -18.20 -40.37 12.44
C LEU A 788 -17.90 -41.86 12.17
N TRP A 789 -16.97 -42.16 11.26
CA TRP A 789 -16.82 -43.51 10.70
C TRP A 789 -15.37 -43.89 10.36
N GLY A 790 -15.06 -45.19 10.32
CA GLY A 790 -13.76 -45.70 9.85
C GLY A 790 -12.54 -45.35 10.72
N HIS A 791 -12.72 -44.74 11.89
CA HIS A 791 -11.60 -44.25 12.71
C HIS A 791 -10.75 -45.36 13.33
N ASN A 792 -9.43 -45.18 13.28
CA ASN A 792 -8.46 -46.12 13.83
C ASN A 792 -7.75 -45.55 15.08
N GLY A 793 -7.55 -46.40 16.08
CA GLY A 793 -6.91 -46.10 17.37
C GLY A 793 -6.91 -47.34 18.27
N SER A 794 -6.21 -47.30 19.39
CA SER A 794 -6.00 -48.48 20.26
C SER A 794 -7.16 -48.83 21.20
N TYR A 795 -8.23 -48.02 21.29
CA TYR A 795 -9.43 -48.42 22.02
C TYR A 795 -10.09 -49.67 21.41
N GLN A 796 -10.51 -50.61 22.27
CA GLN A 796 -11.04 -51.90 21.83
C GLN A 796 -12.49 -51.82 21.37
N ASP A 797 -13.32 -51.01 22.05
CA ASP A 797 -14.67 -50.71 21.60
C ASP A 797 -14.65 -49.71 20.44
N GLU A 798 -15.58 -49.90 19.51
CA GLU A 798 -15.61 -49.15 18.26
C GLU A 798 -16.16 -47.73 18.45
N GLN A 799 -17.12 -47.55 19.37
CA GLN A 799 -17.63 -46.21 19.69
C GLN A 799 -16.52 -45.29 20.18
N SER A 800 -15.69 -45.70 21.16
CA SER A 800 -14.62 -44.85 21.68
C SER A 800 -13.47 -44.61 20.70
N ARG A 801 -13.29 -45.43 19.65
CA ARG A 801 -12.35 -45.08 18.55
C ARG A 801 -12.86 -43.91 17.71
N ASN A 802 -14.18 -43.73 17.61
CA ASN A 802 -14.81 -42.70 16.79
C ASN A 802 -15.15 -41.45 17.60
N LEU A 803 -15.61 -41.60 18.84
CA LEU A 803 -16.11 -40.51 19.67
C LEU A 803 -15.90 -40.75 21.17
N LEU A 804 -15.16 -39.86 21.83
CA LEU A 804 -14.87 -39.95 23.27
C LEU A 804 -15.21 -38.66 24.02
N TYR A 805 -16.03 -38.76 25.06
CA TYR A 805 -16.29 -37.69 26.03
C TYR A 805 -15.63 -38.03 27.37
N PHE A 806 -14.58 -37.31 27.73
CA PHE A 806 -13.84 -37.49 28.98
C PHE A 806 -13.96 -36.28 29.89
N ALA A 807 -14.62 -36.46 31.04
CA ALA A 807 -14.97 -35.36 31.96
C ALA A 807 -15.65 -34.16 31.26
N ALA A 808 -16.43 -34.46 30.23
CA ALA A 808 -17.00 -33.50 29.28
C ALA A 808 -18.55 -33.49 29.32
N THR A 809 -19.15 -32.54 28.61
CA THR A 809 -20.60 -32.36 28.50
C THR A 809 -21.04 -32.09 27.06
N GLY A 810 -22.35 -32.18 26.80
CA GLY A 810 -22.96 -32.01 25.48
C GLY A 810 -23.71 -33.27 25.06
N GLY A 811 -24.25 -33.28 23.84
CA GLY A 811 -25.04 -34.40 23.31
C GLY A 811 -24.74 -34.72 21.85
N VAL A 812 -24.98 -35.97 21.49
CA VAL A 812 -24.97 -36.46 20.10
C VAL A 812 -26.43 -36.60 19.66
N ASN A 813 -26.85 -36.05 18.52
CA ASN A 813 -28.22 -36.19 18.02
C ASN A 813 -28.24 -36.34 16.50
N TYR A 814 -29.22 -37.06 15.96
CA TYR A 814 -29.41 -37.28 14.51
C TYR A 814 -28.12 -37.67 13.79
N SER A 815 -27.25 -38.46 14.43
CA SER A 815 -25.89 -38.72 13.93
C SER A 815 -25.65 -40.21 13.66
N ARG A 816 -24.63 -40.50 12.84
CA ARG A 816 -24.16 -41.85 12.54
C ARG A 816 -22.77 -42.02 13.14
N VAL A 817 -22.59 -42.99 14.02
CA VAL A 817 -21.32 -43.22 14.71
C VAL A 817 -21.00 -44.71 14.68
N ALA A 818 -19.87 -45.10 14.09
CA ALA A 818 -19.48 -46.50 14.05
C ALA A 818 -19.43 -47.10 15.46
N GLY A 819 -20.03 -48.28 15.63
CA GLY A 819 -20.10 -48.98 16.91
C GLY A 819 -21.05 -48.38 17.97
N TRP A 820 -21.92 -47.44 17.61
CA TRP A 820 -22.81 -46.75 18.54
C TRP A 820 -23.60 -47.68 19.48
N ALA A 821 -23.27 -47.64 20.78
CA ALA A 821 -23.93 -48.44 21.83
C ALA A 821 -25.06 -47.68 22.56
N GLY A 822 -25.21 -46.38 22.33
CA GLY A 822 -26.21 -45.53 22.99
C GLY A 822 -25.79 -44.94 24.35
N ASP A 823 -24.57 -45.22 24.84
CA ASP A 823 -24.10 -44.81 26.17
C ASP A 823 -23.99 -43.28 26.36
N LEU A 824 -23.84 -42.52 25.27
CA LEU A 824 -23.85 -41.05 25.26
C LEU A 824 -25.27 -40.45 25.15
N GLY A 825 -26.32 -41.28 25.03
CA GLY A 825 -27.71 -40.86 24.93
C GLY A 825 -28.05 -40.09 23.64
N GLY A 826 -29.00 -39.18 23.73
CA GLY A 826 -29.44 -38.34 22.60
C GLY A 826 -30.51 -38.98 21.69
N LEU A 827 -30.92 -38.23 20.68
CA LEU A 827 -32.03 -38.55 19.78
C LEU A 827 -31.55 -39.10 18.44
N ALA A 828 -32.26 -40.10 17.88
CA ALA A 828 -32.11 -40.57 16.49
C ALA A 828 -30.68 -40.94 16.02
N ASN A 829 -29.80 -41.32 16.93
CA ASN A 829 -28.46 -41.81 16.61
C ASN A 829 -28.46 -43.28 16.18
N SER A 830 -27.62 -43.65 15.21
CA SER A 830 -27.47 -45.02 14.73
C SER A 830 -26.00 -45.40 14.52
N GLY A 831 -25.71 -46.70 14.59
CA GLY A 831 -24.41 -47.30 14.25
C GLY A 831 -24.45 -48.10 12.94
N GLU A 832 -25.50 -47.93 12.13
CA GLU A 832 -25.59 -48.48 10.77
C GLU A 832 -24.60 -47.80 9.83
N ASP A 833 -24.20 -48.53 8.79
CA ASP A 833 -23.25 -48.08 7.77
C ASP A 833 -23.82 -46.87 7.00
N PRO A 834 -23.05 -45.77 6.83
CA PRO A 834 -23.47 -44.62 6.05
C PRO A 834 -23.47 -44.86 4.53
N TYR A 835 -22.96 -46.00 4.04
CA TYR A 835 -22.88 -46.35 2.62
C TYR A 835 -22.17 -45.28 1.76
N PHE A 836 -20.94 -44.94 2.14
CA PHE A 836 -20.07 -44.09 1.31
C PHE A 836 -19.74 -44.75 -0.05
N ALA A 837 -19.66 -43.94 -1.11
CA ALA A 837 -19.42 -44.41 -2.48
C ALA A 837 -18.05 -45.09 -2.70
N ASP A 838 -16.93 -44.39 -2.46
CA ASP A 838 -15.58 -44.98 -2.45
C ASP A 838 -14.64 -44.28 -1.45
N PRO A 839 -14.77 -44.59 -0.14
CA PRO A 839 -13.88 -44.01 0.88
C PRO A 839 -12.40 -44.37 0.66
N SER A 840 -12.12 -45.46 -0.07
CA SER A 840 -10.75 -45.87 -0.40
C SER A 840 -10.09 -44.88 -1.36
N ALA A 841 -10.81 -44.46 -2.41
CA ALA A 841 -10.43 -43.34 -3.26
C ALA A 841 -10.48 -41.99 -2.52
N GLY A 842 -11.33 -41.87 -1.49
CA GLY A 842 -11.57 -40.64 -0.73
C GLY A 842 -12.87 -39.94 -1.07
N ASP A 843 -13.78 -40.63 -1.78
CA ASP A 843 -15.14 -40.22 -1.99
C ASP A 843 -16.02 -40.66 -0.82
N TYR A 844 -16.51 -39.67 -0.07
CA TYR A 844 -17.38 -39.84 1.09
C TYR A 844 -18.81 -39.36 0.81
N SER A 845 -19.20 -39.25 -0.46
CA SER A 845 -20.59 -39.02 -0.86
C SER A 845 -21.47 -40.22 -0.48
N LEU A 846 -22.78 -39.98 -0.30
CA LEU A 846 -23.74 -41.01 0.10
C LEU A 846 -24.24 -41.77 -1.14
N SER A 847 -24.08 -43.10 -1.11
CA SER A 847 -24.63 -43.99 -2.13
C SER A 847 -26.15 -44.11 -2.00
N TYR A 848 -26.79 -44.44 -3.12
CA TYR A 848 -28.23 -44.76 -3.17
C TYR A 848 -28.62 -45.80 -2.11
N GLY A 849 -29.75 -45.58 -1.44
CA GLY A 849 -30.26 -46.44 -0.37
C GLY A 849 -29.62 -46.20 1.01
N SER A 850 -28.73 -45.22 1.15
CA SER A 850 -28.18 -44.86 2.47
C SER A 850 -29.26 -44.29 3.40
N SER A 851 -29.33 -44.78 4.64
CA SER A 851 -30.23 -44.22 5.67
C SER A 851 -29.77 -42.86 6.20
N CYS A 852 -28.75 -42.27 5.60
CA CYS A 852 -28.24 -40.93 5.88
C CYS A 852 -28.87 -39.84 4.99
N ILE A 853 -29.49 -40.25 3.87
CA ILE A 853 -30.14 -39.35 2.93
C ILE A 853 -31.47 -38.88 3.52
N ASP A 854 -31.78 -37.57 3.41
CA ASP A 854 -33.01 -36.93 3.90
C ASP A 854 -33.35 -37.26 5.38
N ALA A 855 -32.31 -37.42 6.21
CA ALA A 855 -32.42 -37.97 7.56
C ALA A 855 -32.01 -37.01 8.70
N GLY A 856 -31.53 -35.81 8.38
CA GLY A 856 -31.03 -34.83 9.35
C GLY A 856 -32.06 -33.83 9.87
N ASP A 857 -31.80 -33.27 11.05
CA ASP A 857 -32.58 -32.18 11.62
C ASP A 857 -32.27 -30.87 10.90
N SER A 858 -33.14 -30.49 9.96
CA SER A 858 -32.99 -29.28 9.15
C SER A 858 -33.12 -28.00 9.98
N SER A 859 -33.71 -28.08 11.19
CA SER A 859 -33.80 -26.95 12.12
C SER A 859 -32.49 -26.69 12.88
N ALA A 860 -31.55 -27.64 12.84
CA ALA A 860 -30.22 -27.50 13.44
C ALA A 860 -29.18 -26.81 12.53
N LEU A 861 -29.48 -26.55 11.25
CA LEU A 861 -28.57 -25.88 10.32
C LEU A 861 -28.15 -24.48 10.82
N PRO A 862 -26.85 -24.15 10.86
CA PRO A 862 -26.39 -22.80 11.15
C PRO A 862 -26.80 -21.79 10.06
N ALA A 863 -27.19 -20.59 10.47
CA ALA A 863 -27.54 -19.52 9.55
C ALA A 863 -26.35 -19.13 8.66
N GLY A 864 -26.47 -19.42 7.36
CA GLY A 864 -25.48 -19.16 6.33
C GLY A 864 -24.74 -20.40 5.81
N LEU A 865 -24.96 -21.61 6.35
CA LEU A 865 -24.52 -22.85 5.69
C LEU A 865 -25.49 -23.17 4.54
N VAL A 866 -25.29 -22.51 3.40
CA VAL A 866 -26.14 -22.65 2.20
C VAL A 866 -25.65 -23.71 1.22
N VAL A 867 -24.37 -24.11 1.33
CA VAL A 867 -23.73 -25.14 0.51
C VAL A 867 -22.97 -26.16 1.35
N ASP A 868 -22.75 -27.34 0.79
CA ASP A 868 -21.99 -28.44 1.36
C ASP A 868 -20.46 -28.32 1.09
N ALA A 869 -19.66 -29.29 1.52
CA ALA A 869 -18.21 -29.28 1.30
C ALA A 869 -17.76 -29.47 -0.16
N ALA A 870 -18.66 -29.87 -1.07
CA ALA A 870 -18.41 -29.94 -2.51
C ALA A 870 -18.90 -28.67 -3.26
N GLY A 871 -19.62 -27.78 -2.57
CA GLY A 871 -20.22 -26.57 -3.15
C GLY A 871 -21.65 -26.78 -3.67
N ASN A 872 -22.25 -27.95 -3.45
CA ASN A 872 -23.65 -28.24 -3.77
C ASN A 872 -24.59 -27.54 -2.78
N PRO A 873 -25.86 -27.25 -3.13
CA PRO A 873 -26.85 -26.74 -2.19
C PRO A 873 -27.01 -27.66 -0.96
N ARG A 874 -27.03 -27.09 0.26
CA ARG A 874 -27.11 -27.86 1.52
C ARG A 874 -28.52 -28.40 1.86
N ARG A 875 -29.46 -28.23 0.94
CA ARG A 875 -30.86 -28.69 1.02
C ARG A 875 -31.28 -29.12 -0.38
N ALA A 876 -31.03 -30.38 -0.72
CA ALA A 876 -31.41 -31.01 -1.99
C ALA A 876 -32.16 -32.31 -1.71
N ASP A 877 -33.38 -32.42 -2.23
CA ASP A 877 -34.33 -33.51 -1.97
C ASP A 877 -34.03 -34.70 -2.90
N ASP A 878 -33.70 -35.87 -2.36
CA ASP A 878 -33.65 -37.10 -3.15
C ASP A 878 -35.00 -37.82 -3.05
N HIS A 879 -35.92 -37.48 -3.96
CA HIS A 879 -37.26 -38.06 -4.02
C HIS A 879 -37.32 -39.61 -4.05
N SER A 880 -36.21 -40.30 -4.33
CA SER A 880 -36.13 -41.77 -4.27
C SER A 880 -36.04 -42.31 -2.83
N MET A 881 -35.65 -41.45 -1.88
CA MET A 881 -35.52 -41.71 -0.45
C MET A 881 -36.65 -41.05 0.36
N PRO A 882 -37.07 -41.61 1.50
CA PRO A 882 -38.09 -40.97 2.33
C PRO A 882 -37.50 -39.91 3.27
N ASP A 883 -38.11 -38.72 3.29
CA ASP A 883 -37.98 -37.74 4.38
C ASP A 883 -38.13 -38.42 5.77
N THR A 884 -37.02 -38.58 6.49
CA THR A 884 -37.01 -39.12 7.86
C THR A 884 -36.49 -38.14 8.90
N GLY A 885 -35.76 -37.10 8.48
CA GLY A 885 -35.31 -36.01 9.34
C GLY A 885 -36.43 -35.02 9.68
N PRO A 886 -36.37 -34.34 10.84
CA PRO A 886 -37.31 -33.28 11.18
C PRO A 886 -36.97 -31.96 10.47
N GLY A 887 -37.99 -31.30 9.92
CA GLY A 887 -37.85 -30.03 9.22
C GLY A 887 -38.99 -29.81 8.24
N ASP A 888 -38.94 -28.69 7.51
CA ASP A 888 -39.66 -28.56 6.25
C ASP A 888 -38.77 -29.13 5.11
N PRO A 889 -39.30 -29.83 4.10
CA PRO A 889 -38.52 -30.28 2.95
C PRO A 889 -37.97 -29.13 2.06
N PRO A 890 -36.90 -29.33 1.28
CA PRO A 890 -35.99 -30.49 1.30
C PRO A 890 -35.37 -30.70 2.69
N VAL A 891 -35.29 -31.95 3.13
CA VAL A 891 -34.60 -32.31 4.36
C VAL A 891 -33.09 -32.30 4.10
N VAL A 892 -32.26 -32.21 5.15
CA VAL A 892 -30.80 -32.26 5.00
C VAL A 892 -30.28 -33.66 5.16
N ASP A 893 -29.23 -34.00 4.39
CA ASP A 893 -28.48 -35.23 4.61
C ASP A 893 -27.69 -35.19 5.91
N LEU A 894 -27.33 -36.37 6.40
CA LEU A 894 -26.32 -36.51 7.44
C LEU A 894 -24.91 -36.36 6.84
N GLY A 895 -24.04 -35.63 7.52
CA GLY A 895 -22.64 -35.46 7.14
C GLY A 895 -22.36 -34.23 6.27
N ALA A 896 -21.10 -34.12 5.82
CA ALA A 896 -20.52 -32.93 5.17
C ALA A 896 -21.02 -32.65 3.75
N LEU A 897 -21.49 -33.70 3.07
CA LEU A 897 -21.92 -33.66 1.68
C LEU A 897 -23.44 -33.83 1.63
N GLU A 898 -24.08 -33.17 0.68
CA GLU A 898 -25.47 -33.41 0.31
C GLU A 898 -25.48 -34.26 -0.95
N ARG A 899 -26.31 -35.31 -0.98
CA ARG A 899 -26.58 -36.10 -2.17
C ARG A 899 -27.48 -35.29 -3.10
N VAL A 900 -26.87 -34.64 -4.09
CA VAL A 900 -27.63 -34.01 -5.16
C VAL A 900 -28.30 -35.07 -6.04
N PRO A 901 -29.58 -34.85 -6.45
CA PRO A 901 -30.22 -35.69 -7.46
C PRO A 901 -29.37 -35.76 -8.72
N CYS A 902 -29.14 -36.97 -9.21
CA CYS A 902 -28.40 -37.18 -10.43
C CYS A 902 -29.27 -36.71 -11.60
N LYS A 903 -28.94 -35.57 -12.24
CA LYS A 903 -29.74 -35.02 -13.34
C LYS A 903 -30.01 -36.03 -14.47
N ALA A 904 -29.13 -37.01 -14.69
CA ALA A 904 -29.29 -38.05 -15.70
C ALA A 904 -30.28 -39.18 -15.31
N ASP A 905 -30.58 -39.33 -14.02
CA ASP A 905 -31.67 -40.15 -13.45
C ASP A 905 -32.95 -39.28 -13.53
N PHE A 906 -33.48 -39.19 -14.74
CA PHE A 906 -34.56 -38.27 -15.10
C PHE A 906 -35.94 -38.78 -14.63
N ASP A 907 -36.09 -40.09 -14.43
CA ASP A 907 -37.33 -40.67 -13.88
C ASP A 907 -37.32 -40.83 -12.34
N GLY A 908 -36.17 -40.64 -11.70
CA GLY A 908 -36.00 -40.65 -10.24
C GLY A 908 -35.98 -42.07 -9.65
N SER A 909 -35.60 -43.08 -10.43
CA SER A 909 -35.57 -44.48 -10.04
C SER A 909 -34.31 -44.88 -9.24
N GLY A 910 -33.29 -44.03 -9.18
CA GLY A 910 -31.99 -44.32 -8.56
C GLY A 910 -30.96 -44.93 -9.52
N PHE A 911 -31.27 -45.00 -10.82
CA PHE A 911 -30.43 -45.56 -11.87
C PHE A 911 -30.38 -44.60 -13.06
N VAL A 912 -29.35 -44.73 -13.91
CA VAL A 912 -29.30 -44.05 -15.22
C VAL A 912 -29.40 -45.13 -16.28
N ASP A 913 -30.60 -45.34 -16.82
CA ASP A 913 -30.86 -46.36 -17.83
C ASP A 913 -31.81 -45.90 -18.95
N LEU A 914 -32.27 -46.84 -19.79
CA LEU A 914 -33.04 -46.50 -20.98
C LEU A 914 -34.37 -45.81 -20.65
N ASP A 915 -34.95 -46.06 -19.47
CA ASP A 915 -36.22 -45.45 -19.07
C ASP A 915 -36.05 -43.93 -18.78
N ASP A 916 -34.91 -43.48 -18.23
CA ASP A 916 -34.55 -42.06 -18.11
C ASP A 916 -34.39 -41.38 -19.47
N TYR A 917 -33.68 -42.05 -20.38
CA TYR A 917 -33.47 -41.53 -21.74
C TYR A 917 -34.83 -41.35 -22.45
N ILE A 918 -35.75 -42.29 -22.24
CA ILE A 918 -37.11 -42.20 -22.77
C ILE A 918 -37.91 -41.08 -22.10
N ALA A 919 -37.81 -40.94 -20.77
CA ALA A 919 -38.50 -39.90 -20.02
C ALA A 919 -38.02 -38.49 -20.40
N PHE A 920 -36.71 -38.27 -20.51
CA PHE A 920 -36.13 -37.01 -20.98
C PHE A 920 -36.55 -36.70 -22.41
N VAL A 921 -36.47 -37.67 -23.34
CA VAL A 921 -36.91 -37.47 -24.73
C VAL A 921 -38.38 -37.03 -24.79
N PHE A 922 -39.26 -37.60 -23.97
CA PHE A 922 -40.66 -37.16 -23.92
C PHE A 922 -40.82 -35.74 -23.37
N ALA A 923 -40.15 -35.40 -22.26
CA ALA A 923 -40.19 -34.05 -21.70
C ALA A 923 -39.63 -33.00 -22.69
N PHE A 924 -38.54 -33.35 -23.37
CA PHE A 924 -37.90 -32.54 -24.39
C PHE A 924 -38.79 -32.33 -25.63
N GLU A 925 -39.46 -33.38 -26.13
CA GLU A 925 -40.43 -33.27 -27.24
C GLU A 925 -41.70 -32.49 -26.85
N GLU A 926 -42.11 -32.52 -25.58
CA GLU A 926 -43.23 -31.71 -25.05
C GLU A 926 -42.83 -30.26 -24.75
N GLY A 927 -41.53 -29.97 -24.59
CA GLY A 927 -41.00 -28.63 -24.32
C GLY A 927 -41.38 -28.11 -22.93
N VAL A 928 -41.39 -29.00 -21.93
CA VAL A 928 -41.71 -28.66 -20.53
C VAL A 928 -40.46 -28.17 -19.79
N ASP A 929 -40.65 -27.33 -18.77
CA ASP A 929 -39.56 -26.66 -18.05
C ASP A 929 -38.58 -27.67 -17.40
N GLU A 930 -39.01 -28.89 -17.10
CA GLU A 930 -38.16 -29.98 -16.59
C GLU A 930 -37.10 -30.47 -17.59
N ALA A 931 -37.24 -30.15 -18.89
CA ALA A 931 -36.28 -30.48 -19.93
C ALA A 931 -35.23 -29.38 -20.21
N ASP A 932 -35.27 -28.24 -19.48
CA ASP A 932 -34.20 -27.23 -19.39
C ASP A 932 -33.03 -27.82 -18.58
N PHE A 933 -32.26 -28.67 -19.25
CA PHE A 933 -31.22 -29.48 -18.65
C PHE A 933 -29.97 -28.65 -18.34
N ASP A 934 -29.66 -27.64 -19.15
CA ASP A 934 -28.53 -26.75 -18.91
C ASP A 934 -28.85 -25.57 -17.98
N GLY A 935 -30.14 -25.26 -17.77
CA GLY A 935 -30.63 -24.24 -16.85
C GLY A 935 -30.63 -22.83 -17.43
N THR A 936 -30.65 -22.67 -18.74
CA THR A 936 -30.66 -21.37 -19.43
C THR A 936 -32.04 -20.72 -19.51
N GLY A 937 -33.12 -21.43 -19.14
CA GLY A 937 -34.50 -20.96 -19.24
C GLY A 937 -35.14 -21.20 -20.60
N PHE A 938 -34.55 -22.07 -21.42
CA PHE A 938 -35.05 -22.47 -22.74
C PHE A 938 -34.86 -23.98 -22.90
N VAL A 939 -35.77 -24.65 -23.61
CA VAL A 939 -35.62 -26.06 -23.98
C VAL A 939 -35.21 -26.12 -25.45
N ASP A 940 -33.93 -26.38 -25.73
CA ASP A 940 -33.39 -26.49 -27.08
C ASP A 940 -32.29 -27.58 -27.26
N THR A 941 -31.65 -27.61 -28.43
CA THR A 941 -30.69 -28.68 -28.76
C THR A 941 -29.47 -28.76 -27.85
N ASP A 942 -29.15 -27.70 -27.12
CA ASP A 942 -28.04 -27.69 -26.17
C ASP A 942 -28.40 -28.48 -24.89
N ASP A 943 -29.67 -28.44 -24.43
CA ASP A 943 -30.18 -29.32 -23.35
C ASP A 943 -30.11 -30.78 -23.73
N PHE A 944 -30.55 -31.13 -24.94
CA PHE A 944 -30.49 -32.50 -25.42
C PHE A 944 -29.04 -33.00 -25.47
N THR A 945 -28.11 -32.12 -25.84
CA THR A 945 -26.68 -32.43 -25.87
C THR A 945 -26.13 -32.60 -24.44
N ALA A 946 -26.53 -31.73 -23.51
CA ALA A 946 -26.13 -31.80 -22.11
C ALA A 946 -26.67 -33.04 -21.40
N PHE A 947 -27.94 -33.42 -21.63
CA PHE A 947 -28.54 -34.66 -21.12
C PHE A 947 -27.80 -35.88 -21.66
N VAL A 948 -27.58 -35.99 -22.97
CA VAL A 948 -26.87 -37.15 -23.56
C VAL A 948 -25.45 -37.26 -23.00
N LEU A 949 -24.75 -36.15 -22.79
CA LEU A 949 -23.42 -36.14 -22.18
C LEU A 949 -23.44 -36.60 -20.71
N ALA A 950 -24.43 -36.19 -19.92
CA ALA A 950 -24.60 -36.65 -18.55
C ALA A 950 -25.00 -38.14 -18.50
N PHE A 951 -25.92 -38.56 -19.38
CA PHE A 951 -26.39 -39.93 -19.53
C PHE A 951 -25.26 -40.91 -19.91
N GLU A 952 -24.36 -40.53 -20.83
CA GLU A 952 -23.19 -41.34 -21.18
C GLU A 952 -22.11 -41.38 -20.07
N GLN A 953 -22.11 -40.40 -19.17
CA GLN A 953 -21.20 -40.36 -18.01
C GLN A 953 -21.77 -41.13 -16.80
N GLY A 954 -23.09 -41.16 -16.64
CA GLY A 954 -23.79 -41.69 -15.47
C GLY A 954 -23.80 -40.72 -14.29
N CYS A 955 -24.05 -41.28 -13.10
CA CYS A 955 -23.78 -40.68 -11.81
C CYS A 955 -22.47 -41.29 -11.25
#